data_AF-A0A7J3BB05-F1
#
_entry.id   AF-A0A7J3BB05-F1
#
_cell.length_a   1.000
_cell.length_b   1.000
_cell.length_c   1.000
_cell.angle_alpha   90.00
_cell.angle_beta   90.00
_cell.angle_gamma   90.00
#
_symmetry.space_group_name_H-M   'P 1'
#
loop_
_entity.id
_entity.type
_entity.pdbx_description
1 polymer ?
#
loop_
_entity_poly.entity_id
_entity_poly.type
_entity_poly.pdbx_seq_one_letter_code
_entity_poly.pdbx_strand_id
1 'polypeptide(L)'
;MRDSSTLPKYGIVFSLSESSSSLSQIGHFAPVRHTTRLCPNLCRHHRFFYAQIAFTRDHALVLWMASGDPVKLNLATSRYRLLFSLPRMTSIVILLILLPTSLGSIACFIKDPTIARAGMGVGLGASFTLASIATETLSFRLTLRGDPIMNQRRLFGLSLVTGLIWGSLLLLGASIDRAFGVSVFRAFSLYGLSLAGGLRSIVIGSLSARRRLRVHSSVVLQPIMFVVLSWPLLRYEIAEIISFVSGLIIVSAAASLLIVIVDKKILARTGKIGLGLFRAFVLNWVEGAYEPLESILDDLGCKADVSISALRFTSSSQESLVVVPTIHPGPLKNVGSSELPQRISSVLPLKTNTTIHVPHGPSGHELDLTSHKEMEKVLKVFRELLDARSAESELVTKFTRVQKGAAKASCQIFGRTALITLTASPLGIEDIPRRVGEEIESIAKELGLSAIVVDAHNSYEDNAPIPDEGTLSDLIEAAHTSMHLADSSETSTFEVGSARTTVQGYGVYEGIGPDGVGVLIIRTAGQTTSYIIIDGNNMVKGLREEILTFTKDLGIDEGEVMTTDTHVVNALSPGGRGYHPVGEAVNRSVIRCTVCEVVGRALARMELGRVSFGEAKIENVRVLGTDFVSTIGLLVDESVRRAKYLAVMILLPSCVLSALVFILLLTQFL
;
A
#
# COMPACT_ATOMS: atom_id res chain seq x y z
N MET A 1 43.80 20.25 47.39
CA MET A 1 44.76 21.36 47.39
C MET A 1 44.20 22.47 46.51
N ARG A 2 43.97 23.65 47.13
CA ARG A 2 43.78 25.01 46.58
C ARG A 2 42.62 25.22 45.58
N ASP A 3 41.53 25.84 46.05
CA ASP A 3 41.29 27.31 46.10
C ASP A 3 40.82 27.83 44.72
N SER A 4 39.87 28.73 44.49
CA SER A 4 38.82 29.46 45.23
C SER A 4 38.44 30.65 44.31
N SER A 5 37.27 31.28 44.54
CA SER A 5 36.91 32.65 44.12
C SER A 5 36.53 32.87 42.63
N THR A 6 35.58 33.71 42.18
CA THR A 6 34.61 34.65 42.80
C THR A 6 33.68 35.17 41.67
N LEU A 7 32.44 35.56 42.05
CA LEU A 7 31.37 36.36 41.40
C LEU A 7 31.82 37.64 40.61
N PRO A 8 30.96 38.44 39.88
CA PRO A 8 29.50 38.67 40.05
C PRO A 8 28.58 38.98 38.82
N LYS A 9 27.26 38.88 39.11
CA LYS A 9 26.04 39.65 38.75
C LYS A 9 26.06 40.77 37.67
N TYR A 10 25.03 40.74 36.81
CA TYR A 10 23.97 41.78 36.53
C TYR A 10 22.80 41.01 35.83
N GLY A 11 21.53 40.95 36.27
CA GLY A 11 20.56 42.01 36.56
C GLY A 11 20.03 42.58 35.23
N ILE A 12 18.83 42.27 34.73
CA ILE A 12 17.56 42.92 35.11
C ILE A 12 16.34 42.04 34.71
N VAL A 13 15.33 42.14 35.58
CA VAL A 13 14.00 41.48 35.67
C VAL A 13 12.92 42.36 35.03
N PHE A 14 11.81 41.77 34.52
CA PHE A 14 10.38 42.11 34.73
C PHE A 14 9.56 41.07 33.92
N SER A 15 8.72 40.16 34.45
CA SER A 15 7.66 40.16 35.47
C SER A 15 6.32 40.80 35.05
N LEU A 16 5.41 39.89 34.66
CA LEU A 16 3.99 39.75 35.09
C LEU A 16 2.84 40.59 34.50
N SER A 17 1.78 39.80 34.25
CA SER A 17 0.35 39.99 34.58
C SER A 17 -0.61 40.77 33.67
N GLU A 18 -1.63 40.02 33.25
CA GLU A 18 -3.09 40.30 33.33
C GLU A 18 -3.65 41.63 32.80
N SER A 19 -4.64 41.55 31.91
CA SER A 19 -6.06 41.74 32.31
C SER A 19 -7.00 41.85 31.11
N SER A 20 -8.20 41.31 31.34
CA SER A 20 -9.45 41.43 30.59
C SER A 20 -10.02 42.85 30.56
N SER A 21 -10.74 43.24 29.49
CA SER A 21 -12.18 43.60 29.54
C SER A 21 -12.69 44.40 28.33
N SER A 22 -13.88 43.98 27.88
CA SER A 22 -15.00 44.67 27.21
C SER A 22 -14.88 46.11 26.67
N LEU A 23 -15.44 46.30 25.47
CA LEU A 23 -16.33 47.43 25.13
C LEU A 23 -17.30 47.04 24.01
N SER A 24 -18.59 46.95 24.36
CA SER A 24 -19.76 47.15 23.50
C SER A 24 -19.88 48.65 23.14
N GLN A 25 -20.48 49.15 22.06
CA GLN A 25 -21.90 49.05 21.70
C GLN A 25 -22.21 49.96 20.47
N ILE A 26 -23.31 49.66 19.76
CA ILE A 26 -24.20 50.53 18.94
C ILE A 26 -23.91 50.71 17.43
N GLY A 27 -24.90 50.33 16.60
CA GLY A 27 -25.13 50.88 15.25
C GLY A 27 -25.95 49.99 14.30
N HIS A 28 -27.29 50.00 14.41
CA HIS A 28 -28.23 49.40 13.45
C HIS A 28 -28.09 49.93 12.01
N PHE A 29 -28.24 49.08 10.99
CA PHE A 29 -29.15 49.25 9.83
C PHE A 29 -29.17 47.96 8.97
N ALA A 30 -30.38 47.50 8.61
CA ALA A 30 -30.63 46.39 7.68
C ALA A 30 -30.90 46.94 6.24
N PRO A 31 -31.35 46.12 5.26
CA PRO A 31 -30.63 45.10 4.50
C PRO A 31 -30.65 45.42 2.97
N VAL A 32 -29.68 44.93 2.19
CA VAL A 32 -29.82 44.92 0.71
C VAL A 32 -29.28 43.61 0.11
N ARG A 33 -30.16 42.90 -0.59
CA ARG A 33 -29.84 41.80 -1.51
C ARG A 33 -29.10 42.35 -2.73
N HIS A 34 -28.01 41.70 -3.15
CA HIS A 34 -27.86 41.16 -4.51
C HIS A 34 -26.50 40.47 -4.70
N THR A 35 -26.59 39.20 -5.09
CA THR A 35 -25.76 38.47 -6.06
C THR A 35 -24.59 39.23 -6.71
N THR A 36 -23.36 38.72 -6.56
CA THR A 36 -22.53 38.25 -7.68
C THR A 36 -21.24 37.58 -7.20
N ARG A 37 -20.89 36.47 -7.85
CA ARG A 37 -19.65 35.70 -7.72
C ARG A 37 -18.46 36.54 -8.15
N LEU A 38 -17.33 36.45 -7.44
CA LEU A 38 -15.97 36.66 -7.97
C LEU A 38 -14.97 35.93 -7.08
N CYS A 39 -14.13 35.07 -7.68
CA CYS A 39 -12.96 34.46 -7.06
C CYS A 39 -11.95 35.51 -6.59
N PRO A 40 -11.03 35.16 -5.68
CA PRO A 40 -9.64 35.06 -6.16
C PRO A 40 -8.80 33.94 -5.52
N ASN A 41 -8.02 33.27 -6.38
CA ASN A 41 -6.73 32.68 -6.03
C ASN A 41 -5.78 33.82 -5.63
N LEU A 42 -5.06 33.70 -4.51
CA LEU A 42 -3.67 34.12 -4.35
C LEU A 42 -3.15 33.65 -2.98
N CYS A 43 -1.82 33.45 -2.88
CA CYS A 43 -1.03 33.10 -1.69
C CYS A 43 -0.76 31.60 -1.44
N ARG A 44 0.08 31.01 -2.31
CA ARG A 44 1.13 30.07 -1.88
C ARG A 44 2.47 30.66 -2.27
N HIS A 45 3.29 31.09 -1.31
CA HIS A 45 4.76 31.08 -1.36
C HIS A 45 5.26 31.56 0.00
N HIS A 46 5.84 30.67 0.80
CA HIS A 46 7.00 30.91 1.67
C HIS A 46 7.18 29.70 2.59
N ARG A 47 8.27 28.96 2.42
CA ARG A 47 9.15 28.47 3.50
C ARG A 47 10.30 27.64 2.92
N PHE A 48 11.47 28.26 2.93
CA PHE A 48 12.79 27.65 2.78
C PHE A 48 13.63 28.09 3.99
N PHE A 49 14.54 27.21 4.45
CA PHE A 49 15.47 27.33 5.59
C PHE A 49 14.84 27.13 6.98
N TYR A 50 15.25 26.14 7.79
CA TYR A 50 16.61 25.92 8.29
C TYR A 50 16.96 24.44 8.54
N ALA A 51 18.22 24.07 8.31
CA ALA A 51 18.86 22.82 8.75
C ALA A 51 20.27 23.14 9.28
N GLN A 52 20.54 22.88 10.56
CA GLN A 52 21.79 22.37 11.14
C GLN A 52 21.74 22.45 12.67
N ILE A 53 21.89 21.30 13.34
CA ILE A 53 22.99 20.98 14.27
C ILE A 53 22.76 19.52 14.68
N ALA A 54 23.68 18.65 14.29
CA ALA A 54 23.88 17.34 14.87
C ALA A 54 24.97 17.46 15.94
N PHE A 55 24.85 16.75 17.06
CA PHE A 55 25.87 15.81 17.57
C PHE A 55 25.42 15.22 18.92
N THR A 56 25.92 14.00 19.19
CA THR A 56 25.78 13.16 20.39
C THR A 56 24.44 12.44 20.60
N ARG A 57 24.25 11.26 19.96
CA ARG A 57 23.24 10.26 20.37
C ARG A 57 23.65 8.82 19.97
N ASP A 58 24.81 8.35 20.43
CA ASP A 58 25.18 6.93 20.23
C ASP A 58 24.52 5.97 21.25
N HIS A 59 24.01 6.48 22.38
CA HIS A 59 23.26 5.64 23.34
C HIS A 59 21.72 5.67 23.15
N ALA A 60 21.17 6.71 22.50
CA ALA A 60 19.75 6.78 22.19
C ALA A 60 19.37 6.01 20.91
N LEU A 61 20.34 5.75 20.03
CA LEU A 61 20.13 4.96 18.81
C LEU A 61 19.87 3.48 19.14
N VAL A 62 20.51 2.95 20.18
CA VAL A 62 20.38 1.54 20.59
C VAL A 62 19.02 1.26 21.22
N LEU A 63 18.46 2.21 21.99
CA LEU A 63 17.09 2.10 22.52
C LEU A 63 16.02 2.41 21.47
N TRP A 64 16.30 3.29 20.48
CA TRP A 64 15.40 3.53 19.33
C TRP A 64 15.40 2.39 18.31
N MET A 65 16.48 1.60 18.22
CA MET A 65 16.55 0.40 17.37
C MET A 65 15.80 -0.80 17.97
N ALA A 66 15.53 -0.80 19.28
CA ALA A 66 14.85 -1.90 19.97
C ALA A 66 13.33 -1.91 19.79
N SER A 67 12.72 -0.88 19.20
CA SER A 67 11.27 -0.71 19.11
C SER A 67 10.64 -1.18 17.78
N GLY A 68 11.33 -2.01 16.98
CA GLY A 68 10.72 -2.67 15.81
C GLY A 68 9.87 -1.74 14.92
N ASP A 69 10.43 -0.61 14.50
CA ASP A 69 9.70 0.56 13.96
C ASP A 69 8.75 0.25 12.75
N PRO A 70 7.41 0.16 12.96
CA PRO A 70 6.44 -0.15 11.91
C PRO A 70 6.28 0.95 10.85
N VAL A 71 6.78 2.17 11.14
CA VAL A 71 6.77 3.33 10.23
C VAL A 71 7.47 3.05 8.90
N LYS A 72 8.45 2.15 8.88
CA LYS A 72 9.31 1.94 7.70
C LYS A 72 8.71 1.00 6.67
N LEU A 73 7.86 0.06 7.08
CA LEU A 73 7.07 -0.73 6.12
C LEU A 73 5.91 0.09 5.58
N ASN A 74 5.29 0.92 6.43
CA ASN A 74 4.34 1.95 5.99
C ASN A 74 4.95 2.95 5.01
N LEU A 75 6.26 3.20 5.07
CA LEU A 75 6.98 3.98 4.07
C LEU A 75 7.18 3.23 2.75
N ALA A 76 7.37 1.91 2.78
CA ALA A 76 7.41 1.06 1.60
C ALA A 76 6.04 0.95 0.91
N THR A 77 4.96 0.79 1.68
CA THR A 77 3.57 0.82 1.18
C THR A 77 3.14 2.22 0.77
N SER A 78 3.68 3.30 1.35
CA SER A 78 3.46 4.68 0.88
C SER A 78 3.90 4.88 -0.58
N ARG A 79 4.78 4.01 -1.10
CA ARG A 79 5.21 4.03 -2.50
C ARG A 79 4.17 3.43 -3.44
N TYR A 80 3.08 2.85 -2.94
CA TYR A 80 1.92 2.49 -3.75
C TYR A 80 1.36 3.70 -4.52
N ARG A 81 1.53 4.92 -3.99
CA ARG A 81 1.23 6.17 -4.70
C ARG A 81 2.00 6.36 -6.02
N LEU A 82 3.16 5.72 -6.17
CA LEU A 82 4.00 5.81 -7.37
C LEU A 82 3.57 4.81 -8.44
N LEU A 83 2.72 3.85 -8.08
CA LEU A 83 2.31 2.79 -8.97
C LEU A 83 1.15 3.28 -9.82
N PHE A 84 1.18 2.89 -11.09
CA PHE A 84 0.27 3.38 -12.10
C PHE A 84 -0.27 2.19 -12.91
N SER A 85 -1.47 2.36 -13.45
CA SER A 85 -2.04 1.43 -14.41
C SER A 85 -1.77 1.93 -15.83
N LEU A 86 -1.44 0.99 -16.73
CA LEU A 86 -1.39 1.30 -18.15
C LEU A 86 -2.82 1.32 -18.72
N PRO A 87 -3.12 2.18 -19.72
CA PRO A 87 -4.39 2.15 -20.41
C PRO A 87 -4.69 0.78 -21.05
N ARG A 88 -5.95 0.57 -21.43
CA ARG A 88 -6.35 -0.61 -22.21
C ARG A 88 -5.55 -0.68 -23.51
N MET A 89 -5.34 -1.89 -24.03
CA MET A 89 -4.55 -2.12 -25.24
C MET A 89 -5.05 -1.28 -26.43
N THR A 90 -6.36 -1.16 -26.60
CA THR A 90 -6.99 -0.32 -27.64
C THR A 90 -6.60 1.15 -27.49
N SER A 91 -6.67 1.69 -26.28
CA SER A 91 -6.24 3.07 -25.98
C SER A 91 -4.75 3.26 -26.25
N ILE A 92 -3.89 2.31 -25.88
CA ILE A 92 -2.45 2.38 -26.16
C ILE A 92 -2.19 2.41 -27.66
N VAL A 93 -2.85 1.55 -28.45
CA VAL A 93 -2.69 1.52 -29.91
C VAL A 93 -3.15 2.83 -30.54
N ILE A 94 -4.30 3.38 -30.12
CA ILE A 94 -4.79 4.68 -30.59
C ILE A 94 -3.78 5.78 -30.26
N LEU A 95 -3.27 5.83 -29.03
CA LEU A 95 -2.26 6.81 -28.62
C LEU A 95 -0.95 6.64 -29.38
N LEU A 96 -0.51 5.40 -29.66
CA LEU A 96 0.67 5.12 -30.48
C LEU A 96 0.51 5.55 -31.93
N ILE A 97 -0.71 5.71 -32.44
CA ILE A 97 -0.99 6.29 -33.77
C ILE A 97 -1.02 7.81 -33.66
N LEU A 98 -1.88 8.35 -32.80
CA LEU A 98 -2.18 9.78 -32.75
C LEU A 98 -1.00 10.62 -32.26
N LEU A 99 -0.26 10.16 -31.25
CA LEU A 99 0.78 10.96 -30.64
C LEU A 99 1.98 11.16 -31.60
N PRO A 100 2.61 10.11 -32.17
CA PRO A 100 3.75 10.31 -33.07
C PRO A 100 3.36 11.05 -34.35
N THR A 101 2.16 10.81 -34.90
CA THR A 101 1.67 11.52 -36.10
C THR A 101 1.41 12.99 -35.84
N SER A 102 0.83 13.34 -34.68
CA SER A 102 0.63 14.74 -34.29
C SER A 102 1.95 15.45 -34.06
N LEU A 103 2.87 14.86 -33.28
CA LEU A 103 4.18 15.44 -33.01
C LEU A 103 5.02 15.58 -34.29
N GLY A 104 5.00 14.57 -35.16
CA GLY A 104 5.66 14.62 -36.46
C GLY A 104 5.09 15.71 -37.36
N SER A 105 3.76 15.81 -37.47
CA SER A 105 3.08 16.83 -38.26
C SER A 105 3.41 18.25 -37.76
N ILE A 106 3.33 18.47 -36.45
CA ILE A 106 3.65 19.77 -35.84
C ILE A 106 5.12 20.12 -36.08
N ALA A 107 6.05 19.19 -35.86
CA ALA A 107 7.47 19.44 -36.05
C ALA A 107 7.83 19.78 -37.51
N CYS A 108 7.29 19.03 -38.48
CA CYS A 108 7.52 19.34 -39.89
C CYS A 108 6.89 20.68 -40.30
N PHE A 109 5.73 21.03 -39.76
CA PHE A 109 5.09 22.33 -40.00
C PHE A 109 5.88 23.50 -39.39
N ILE A 110 6.43 23.34 -38.19
CA ILE A 110 7.32 24.36 -37.57
C ILE A 110 8.54 24.61 -38.45
N LYS A 111 9.13 23.54 -38.98
CA LYS A 111 10.31 23.64 -39.85
C LYS A 111 9.98 24.37 -41.16
N ASP A 112 8.86 24.02 -41.79
CA ASP A 112 8.42 24.59 -43.07
C ASP A 112 6.87 24.61 -43.10
N PRO A 113 6.23 25.79 -42.99
CA PRO A 113 4.80 25.93 -42.70
C PRO A 113 3.92 25.69 -43.94
N THR A 114 4.00 24.49 -44.51
CA THR A 114 3.17 24.05 -45.64
C THR A 114 2.39 22.78 -45.30
N ILE A 115 1.22 22.63 -45.90
CA ILE A 115 0.36 21.45 -45.71
C ILE A 115 1.09 20.17 -46.17
N ALA A 116 1.87 20.26 -47.25
CA ALA A 116 2.67 19.13 -47.75
C ALA A 116 3.68 18.65 -46.69
N ARG A 117 4.33 19.57 -45.95
CA ARG A 117 5.27 19.23 -44.89
C ARG A 117 4.58 18.69 -43.65
N ALA A 118 3.44 19.23 -43.27
CA ALA A 118 2.60 18.64 -42.23
C ALA A 118 2.24 17.18 -42.59
N GLY A 119 1.86 16.92 -43.84
CA GLY A 119 1.62 15.57 -44.37
C GLY A 119 2.85 14.64 -44.31
N MET A 120 4.04 15.15 -44.64
CA MET A 120 5.30 14.41 -44.44
C MET A 120 5.51 14.06 -42.97
N GLY A 121 5.18 14.96 -42.04
CA GLY A 121 5.24 14.74 -40.60
C GLY A 121 4.29 13.65 -40.12
N VAL A 122 3.07 13.55 -40.68
CA VAL A 122 2.18 12.40 -40.46
C VAL A 122 2.84 11.11 -40.92
N GLY A 123 3.51 11.12 -42.08
CA GLY A 123 4.30 9.97 -42.57
C GLY A 123 5.40 9.54 -41.60
N LEU A 124 6.14 10.48 -41.00
CA LEU A 124 7.17 10.17 -40.00
C LEU A 124 6.58 9.55 -38.74
N GLY A 125 5.48 10.10 -38.25
CA GLY A 125 4.76 9.52 -37.12
C GLY A 125 4.26 8.11 -37.42
N ALA A 126 3.71 7.88 -38.62
CA ALA A 126 3.28 6.56 -39.06
C ALA A 126 4.45 5.57 -39.14
N SER A 127 5.63 5.99 -39.61
CA SER A 127 6.85 5.15 -39.57
C SER A 127 7.23 4.75 -38.14
N PHE A 128 7.10 5.65 -37.16
CA PHE A 128 7.32 5.35 -35.73
C PHE A 128 6.29 4.35 -35.19
N THR A 129 5.01 4.57 -35.49
CA THR A 129 3.93 3.68 -35.08
C THR A 129 4.14 2.27 -35.66
N LEU A 130 4.40 2.16 -36.96
CA LEU A 130 4.64 0.89 -37.64
C LEU A 130 5.88 0.18 -37.10
N ALA A 131 6.99 0.90 -36.91
CA ALA A 131 8.19 0.37 -36.30
C ALA A 131 7.87 -0.23 -34.93
N SER A 132 7.19 0.54 -34.06
CA SER A 132 6.81 0.12 -32.71
C SER A 132 5.92 -1.13 -32.73
N ILE A 133 4.82 -1.12 -33.48
CA ILE A 133 3.89 -2.26 -33.53
C ILE A 133 4.60 -3.51 -34.03
N ALA A 134 5.37 -3.41 -35.12
CA ALA A 134 6.07 -4.55 -35.70
C ALA A 134 7.14 -5.11 -34.75
N THR A 135 8.02 -4.25 -34.22
CA THR A 135 9.16 -4.70 -33.42
C THR A 135 8.76 -5.14 -32.03
N GLU A 136 7.78 -4.50 -31.39
CA GLU A 136 7.31 -4.96 -30.07
C GLU A 136 6.55 -6.28 -30.17
N THR A 137 5.80 -6.49 -31.26
CA THR A 137 5.16 -7.79 -31.52
C THR A 137 6.20 -8.87 -31.79
N LEU A 138 7.24 -8.56 -32.58
CA LEU A 138 8.37 -9.46 -32.82
C LEU A 138 9.11 -9.77 -31.52
N SER A 139 9.37 -8.74 -30.70
CA SER A 139 10.06 -8.89 -29.43
C SER A 139 9.25 -9.77 -28.49
N PHE A 140 7.97 -9.51 -28.31
CA PHE A 140 7.09 -10.35 -27.50
C PHE A 140 7.09 -11.82 -27.95
N ARG A 141 7.02 -12.08 -29.27
CA ARG A 141 6.93 -13.44 -29.80
C ARG A 141 8.26 -14.19 -29.83
N LEU A 142 9.39 -13.49 -29.97
CA LEU A 142 10.72 -14.10 -30.17
C LEU A 142 11.70 -13.70 -29.06
N THR A 143 12.15 -12.45 -29.02
CA THR A 143 13.27 -12.02 -28.17
C THR A 143 12.91 -12.06 -26.68
N LEU A 144 11.68 -11.74 -26.30
CA LEU A 144 11.16 -11.76 -24.94
C LEU A 144 10.06 -12.81 -24.74
N ARG A 145 10.01 -13.83 -25.63
CA ARG A 145 9.05 -14.93 -25.53
C ARG A 145 9.01 -15.53 -24.13
N GLY A 146 7.81 -15.52 -23.54
CA GLY A 146 7.50 -16.04 -22.22
C GLY A 146 7.99 -15.20 -21.05
N ASP A 147 8.50 -13.98 -21.29
CA ASP A 147 8.82 -13.05 -20.20
C ASP A 147 7.52 -12.58 -19.54
N PRO A 148 7.33 -12.83 -18.23
CA PRO A 148 6.06 -12.54 -17.58
C PRO A 148 5.87 -11.03 -17.33
N ILE A 149 6.96 -10.27 -17.17
CA ILE A 149 6.89 -8.83 -16.93
C ILE A 149 6.76 -8.08 -18.26
N MET A 150 7.50 -8.46 -19.29
CA MET A 150 7.53 -7.73 -20.57
C MET A 150 6.50 -8.26 -21.59
N ASN A 151 5.21 -8.17 -21.25
CA ASN A 151 4.13 -8.51 -22.18
C ASN A 151 3.93 -7.46 -23.28
N GLN A 152 3.18 -7.81 -24.33
CA GLN A 152 2.97 -6.95 -25.50
C GLN A 152 2.38 -5.58 -25.13
N ARG A 153 1.43 -5.54 -24.18
CA ARG A 153 0.80 -4.29 -23.72
C ARG A 153 1.82 -3.34 -23.09
N ARG A 154 2.71 -3.86 -22.25
CA ARG A 154 3.76 -3.07 -21.58
C ARG A 154 4.86 -2.63 -22.55
N LEU A 155 5.20 -3.44 -23.55
CA LEU A 155 6.12 -3.04 -24.62
C LEU A 155 5.55 -1.91 -25.48
N PHE A 156 4.25 -1.95 -25.79
CA PHE A 156 3.57 -0.85 -26.47
C PHE A 156 3.49 0.40 -25.59
N GLY A 157 3.22 0.25 -24.29
CA GLY A 157 3.28 1.34 -23.32
C GLY A 157 4.67 2.00 -23.24
N LEU A 158 5.74 1.19 -23.23
CA LEU A 158 7.12 1.68 -23.31
C LEU A 158 7.37 2.46 -24.61
N SER A 159 6.81 1.98 -25.73
CA SER A 159 6.91 2.65 -27.03
C SER A 159 6.20 4.00 -27.07
N LEU A 160 5.13 4.18 -26.28
CA LEU A 160 4.44 5.46 -26.15
C LEU A 160 5.34 6.49 -25.46
N VAL A 161 6.03 6.08 -24.37
CA VAL A 161 6.98 6.93 -23.65
C VAL A 161 8.19 7.27 -24.53
N THR A 162 8.73 6.30 -25.27
CA THR A 162 9.82 6.59 -26.21
C THR A 162 9.39 7.47 -27.37
N GLY A 163 8.12 7.35 -27.82
CA GLY A 163 7.52 8.24 -28.82
C GLY A 163 7.44 9.70 -28.35
N LEU A 164 7.16 9.94 -27.06
CA LEU A 164 7.22 11.29 -26.48
C LEU A 164 8.64 11.86 -26.50
N ILE A 165 9.64 11.06 -26.14
CA ILE A 165 11.06 11.47 -26.16
C ILE A 165 11.48 11.83 -27.59
N TRP A 166 11.20 10.93 -28.54
CA TRP A 166 11.50 11.15 -29.96
C TRP A 166 10.81 12.40 -30.49
N GLY A 167 9.50 12.54 -30.30
CA GLY A 167 8.74 13.67 -30.82
C GLY A 167 9.13 15.01 -30.17
N SER A 168 9.50 15.01 -28.88
CA SER A 168 9.98 16.23 -28.20
C SER A 168 11.32 16.72 -28.78
N LEU A 169 12.26 15.80 -29.05
CA LEU A 169 13.51 16.18 -29.69
C LEU A 169 13.33 16.55 -31.16
N LEU A 170 12.40 15.92 -31.87
CA LEU A 170 12.02 16.30 -33.23
C LEU A 170 11.48 17.74 -33.27
N LEU A 171 10.61 18.13 -32.34
CA LEU A 171 10.09 19.48 -32.21
C LEU A 171 11.20 20.49 -31.88
N LEU A 172 12.13 20.13 -31.00
CA LEU A 172 13.28 20.96 -30.67
C LEU A 172 14.17 21.18 -31.89
N GLY A 173 14.50 20.12 -32.63
CA GLY A 173 15.26 20.20 -33.87
C GLY A 173 14.58 21.07 -34.93
N ALA A 174 13.26 20.94 -35.10
CA ALA A 174 12.50 21.78 -36.02
C ALA A 174 12.54 23.26 -35.64
N SER A 175 12.45 23.55 -34.35
CA SER A 175 12.49 24.92 -33.83
C SER A 175 13.86 25.55 -34.04
N ILE A 176 14.94 24.79 -33.83
CA ILE A 176 16.32 25.24 -34.06
C ILE A 176 16.58 25.48 -35.55
N ASP A 177 16.19 24.54 -36.43
CA ASP A 177 16.29 24.72 -37.89
C ASP A 177 15.60 26.03 -38.32
N ARG A 178 14.38 26.27 -37.83
CA ARG A 178 13.58 27.44 -38.19
C ARG A 178 14.15 28.76 -37.65
N ALA A 179 14.73 28.74 -36.45
CA ALA A 179 15.25 29.94 -35.79
C ALA A 179 16.64 30.34 -36.30
N PHE A 180 17.51 29.37 -36.59
CA PHE A 180 18.92 29.62 -36.89
C PHE A 180 19.32 29.25 -38.33
N GLY A 181 18.42 28.69 -39.14
CA GLY A 181 18.71 28.32 -40.53
C GLY A 181 19.71 27.16 -40.67
N VAL A 182 19.91 26.38 -39.61
CA VAL A 182 20.77 25.19 -39.60
C VAL A 182 19.97 23.94 -40.02
N SER A 183 20.65 22.86 -40.41
CA SER A 183 20.01 21.60 -40.84
C SER A 183 20.18 20.49 -39.80
N VAL A 184 19.67 20.69 -38.58
CA VAL A 184 19.80 19.75 -37.45
C VAL A 184 18.55 18.89 -37.21
N PHE A 185 17.42 19.15 -37.87
CA PHE A 185 16.17 18.41 -37.69
C PHE A 185 16.32 16.88 -37.74
N ARG A 186 17.07 16.34 -38.72
CA ARG A 186 17.31 14.90 -38.87
C ARG A 186 18.18 14.36 -37.74
N ALA A 187 19.24 15.07 -37.39
CA ALA A 187 20.12 14.71 -36.28
C ALA A 187 19.37 14.65 -34.94
N PHE A 188 18.47 15.61 -34.67
CA PHE A 188 17.65 15.60 -33.45
C PHE A 188 16.64 14.44 -33.41
N SER A 189 16.05 14.07 -34.56
CA SER A 189 15.22 12.86 -34.68
C SER A 189 16.01 11.61 -34.26
N LEU A 190 17.20 11.44 -34.82
CA LEU A 190 18.08 10.30 -34.54
C LEU A 190 18.61 10.30 -33.10
N TYR A 191 19.00 11.46 -32.57
CA TYR A 191 19.41 11.60 -31.17
C TYR A 191 18.27 11.21 -30.22
N GLY A 192 17.03 11.57 -30.56
CA GLY A 192 15.84 11.14 -29.84
C GLY A 192 15.68 9.62 -29.78
N LEU A 193 16.01 8.92 -30.86
CA LEU A 193 16.01 7.45 -30.88
C LEU A 193 17.15 6.85 -30.05
N SER A 194 18.33 7.47 -30.02
CA SER A 194 19.44 7.06 -29.15
C SER A 194 19.04 7.17 -27.67
N LEU A 195 18.41 8.27 -27.26
CA LEU A 195 17.90 8.44 -25.89
C LEU A 195 16.76 7.47 -25.57
N ALA A 196 15.84 7.26 -26.52
CA ALA A 196 14.79 6.24 -26.40
C ALA A 196 15.38 4.83 -26.19
N GLY A 197 16.43 4.46 -26.92
CA GLY A 197 17.15 3.19 -26.73
C GLY A 197 17.81 3.09 -25.36
N GLY A 198 18.33 4.20 -24.83
CA GLY A 198 18.80 4.31 -23.44
C GLY A 198 17.71 3.98 -22.41
N LEU A 199 16.54 4.63 -22.52
CA LEU A 199 15.40 4.34 -21.65
C LEU A 199 14.95 2.88 -21.76
N ARG A 200 14.86 2.34 -22.98
CA ARG A 200 14.53 0.93 -23.21
C ARG A 200 15.54 0.00 -22.54
N SER A 201 16.83 0.32 -22.60
CA SER A 201 17.88 -0.44 -21.93
C SER A 201 17.67 -0.50 -20.42
N ILE A 202 17.30 0.62 -19.80
CA ILE A 202 17.00 0.69 -18.36
C ILE A 202 15.77 -0.17 -18.03
N VAL A 203 14.66 0.05 -18.73
CA VAL A 203 13.38 -0.61 -18.43
C VAL A 203 13.46 -2.12 -18.69
N ILE A 204 13.87 -2.53 -19.90
CA ILE A 204 13.92 -3.95 -20.26
C ILE A 204 15.05 -4.65 -19.50
N GLY A 205 16.21 -4.01 -19.31
CA GLY A 205 17.34 -4.61 -18.61
C GLY A 205 17.14 -4.78 -17.10
N SER A 206 16.41 -3.86 -16.46
CA SER A 206 16.09 -3.99 -15.03
C SER A 206 14.97 -5.00 -14.77
N LEU A 207 13.98 -5.10 -15.67
CA LEU A 207 12.80 -5.94 -15.45
C LEU A 207 12.92 -7.35 -16.02
N SER A 208 13.47 -7.52 -17.22
CA SER A 208 13.54 -8.82 -17.88
C SER A 208 14.63 -9.69 -17.26
N ALA A 209 14.28 -10.95 -16.97
CA ALA A 209 15.23 -11.98 -16.55
C ALA A 209 15.83 -12.76 -17.74
N ARG A 210 15.60 -12.31 -18.99
CA ARG A 210 16.10 -12.97 -20.20
C ARG A 210 17.62 -12.75 -20.37
N ARG A 211 18.25 -13.63 -21.17
CA ARG A 211 19.68 -13.52 -21.50
C ARG A 211 19.98 -12.14 -22.10
N ARG A 212 21.13 -11.56 -21.74
CA ARG A 212 21.54 -10.21 -22.16
C ARG A 212 21.40 -9.97 -23.66
N LEU A 213 21.80 -10.95 -24.49
CA LEU A 213 21.66 -10.85 -25.94
C LEU A 213 20.21 -10.60 -26.37
N ARG A 214 19.25 -11.35 -25.81
CA ARG A 214 17.82 -11.21 -26.10
C ARG A 214 17.28 -9.85 -25.68
N VAL A 215 17.72 -9.35 -24.51
CA VAL A 215 17.38 -8.01 -24.00
C VAL A 215 17.90 -6.93 -24.94
N HIS A 216 19.20 -6.96 -25.28
CA HIS A 216 19.80 -5.97 -26.18
C HIS A 216 19.17 -6.00 -27.58
N SER A 217 18.85 -7.18 -28.12
CA SER A 217 18.11 -7.29 -29.38
C SER A 217 16.76 -6.57 -29.31
N SER A 218 15.98 -6.78 -28.23
CA SER A 218 14.69 -6.11 -28.04
C SER A 218 14.81 -4.58 -27.92
N VAL A 219 15.89 -4.10 -27.30
CA VAL A 219 16.18 -2.68 -27.15
C VAL A 219 16.41 -2.01 -28.51
N VAL A 220 17.23 -2.60 -29.38
CA VAL A 220 17.70 -1.95 -30.62
C VAL A 220 16.74 -2.11 -31.81
N LEU A 221 15.85 -3.12 -31.79
CA LEU A 221 14.95 -3.40 -32.91
C LEU A 221 14.07 -2.19 -33.30
N GLN A 222 13.41 -1.54 -32.32
CA GLN A 222 12.52 -0.40 -32.58
C GLN A 222 13.26 0.80 -33.20
N PRO A 223 14.36 1.32 -32.61
CA PRO A 223 15.13 2.41 -33.21
C PRO A 223 15.61 2.11 -34.64
N ILE A 224 16.13 0.90 -34.88
CA ILE A 224 16.64 0.50 -36.20
C ILE A 224 15.50 0.43 -37.22
N MET A 225 14.38 -0.19 -36.85
CA MET A 225 13.22 -0.30 -37.75
C MET A 225 12.65 1.08 -38.10
N PHE A 226 12.63 2.02 -37.17
CA PHE A 226 12.21 3.38 -37.46
C PHE A 226 13.13 4.05 -38.49
N VAL A 227 14.46 3.92 -38.36
CA VAL A 227 15.40 4.49 -39.32
C VAL A 227 15.15 3.94 -40.73
N VAL A 228 14.91 2.63 -40.85
CA VAL A 228 14.57 1.97 -42.12
C VAL A 228 13.25 2.52 -42.71
N LEU A 229 12.19 2.59 -41.90
CA LEU A 229 10.87 3.02 -42.36
C LEU A 229 10.76 4.53 -42.62
N SER A 230 11.62 5.34 -42.01
CA SER A 230 11.65 6.80 -42.22
C SER A 230 12.65 7.24 -43.30
N TRP A 231 13.49 6.32 -43.80
CA TRP A 231 14.50 6.59 -44.82
C TRP A 231 13.95 7.30 -46.07
N PRO A 232 12.81 6.88 -46.67
CA PRO A 232 12.26 7.54 -47.86
C PRO A 232 11.89 9.01 -47.63
N LEU A 233 11.59 9.37 -46.38
CA LEU A 233 11.13 10.70 -45.98
C LEU A 233 12.29 11.63 -45.58
N LEU A 234 13.26 11.13 -44.80
CA LEU A 234 14.33 11.98 -44.23
C LEU A 234 15.65 11.93 -45.00
N ARG A 235 15.98 10.82 -45.68
CA ARG A 235 17.23 10.62 -46.42
C ARG A 235 18.46 10.99 -45.58
N TYR A 236 18.77 10.15 -44.60
CA TYR A 236 19.86 10.39 -43.65
C TYR A 236 21.24 10.35 -44.29
N GLU A 237 22.14 11.18 -43.80
CA GLU A 237 23.56 11.19 -44.19
C GLU A 237 24.36 10.13 -43.41
N ILE A 238 25.51 9.73 -43.95
CA ILE A 238 26.36 8.71 -43.29
C ILE A 238 26.80 9.19 -41.91
N ALA A 239 27.19 10.47 -41.77
CA ALA A 239 27.58 11.07 -40.50
C ALA A 239 26.45 11.04 -39.46
N GLU A 240 25.21 11.28 -39.89
CA GLU A 240 24.01 11.21 -39.04
C GLU A 240 23.77 9.78 -38.53
N ILE A 241 23.93 8.77 -39.40
CA ILE A 241 23.78 7.35 -39.03
C ILE A 241 24.90 6.90 -38.09
N ILE A 242 26.15 7.28 -38.35
CA ILE A 242 27.28 6.98 -37.46
C ILE A 242 27.05 7.62 -36.08
N SER A 243 26.57 8.85 -36.05
CA SER A 243 26.22 9.57 -34.81
C SER A 243 25.13 8.84 -34.04
N PHE A 244 24.05 8.43 -34.72
CA PHE A 244 22.96 7.64 -34.14
C PHE A 244 23.45 6.35 -33.48
N VAL A 245 24.23 5.56 -34.21
CA VAL A 245 24.76 4.28 -33.72
C VAL A 245 25.68 4.52 -32.52
N SER A 246 26.58 5.51 -32.62
CA SER A 246 27.50 5.88 -31.53
C SER A 246 26.73 6.31 -30.28
N GLY A 247 25.75 7.19 -30.43
CA GLY A 247 24.91 7.65 -29.34
C GLY A 247 24.09 6.53 -28.71
N LEU A 248 23.49 5.65 -29.53
CA LEU A 248 22.75 4.49 -29.03
C LEU A 248 23.64 3.57 -28.21
N ILE A 249 24.88 3.32 -28.66
CA ILE A 249 25.87 2.51 -27.93
C ILE A 249 26.23 3.19 -26.60
N ILE A 250 26.57 4.49 -26.61
CA ILE A 250 26.97 5.23 -25.42
C ILE A 250 25.88 5.17 -24.34
N VAL A 251 24.64 5.52 -24.69
CA VAL A 251 23.55 5.60 -23.72
C VAL A 251 23.12 4.20 -23.26
N SER A 252 23.12 3.19 -24.15
CA SER A 252 22.79 1.80 -23.76
C SER A 252 23.87 1.17 -22.88
N ALA A 253 25.15 1.47 -23.13
CA ALA A 253 26.27 1.04 -22.30
C ALA A 253 26.21 1.70 -20.91
N ALA A 254 25.92 2.99 -20.85
CA ALA A 254 25.71 3.71 -19.60
C ALA A 254 24.52 3.16 -18.80
N ALA A 255 23.40 2.85 -19.46
CA ALA A 255 22.26 2.19 -18.83
C ALA A 255 22.62 0.80 -18.27
N SER A 256 23.37 0.01 -19.03
CA SER A 256 23.83 -1.32 -18.59
C SER A 256 24.79 -1.22 -17.40
N LEU A 257 25.70 -0.23 -17.41
CA LEU A 257 26.60 0.06 -16.31
C LEU A 257 25.82 0.47 -15.05
N LEU A 258 24.83 1.35 -15.18
CA LEU A 258 23.94 1.75 -14.09
C LEU A 258 23.26 0.53 -13.47
N ILE A 259 22.65 -0.33 -14.27
CA ILE A 259 21.97 -1.55 -13.79
C ILE A 259 22.95 -2.42 -13.00
N VAL A 260 24.15 -2.67 -13.54
CA VAL A 260 25.17 -3.51 -12.88
C VAL A 260 25.64 -2.89 -11.56
N ILE A 261 25.86 -1.57 -11.50
CA ILE A 261 26.29 -0.90 -10.27
C ILE A 261 25.18 -0.95 -9.22
N VAL A 262 23.93 -0.68 -9.61
CA VAL A 262 22.79 -0.74 -8.70
C VAL A 262 22.60 -2.16 -8.17
N ASP A 263 22.61 -3.17 -9.06
CA ASP A 263 22.49 -4.58 -8.70
C ASP A 263 23.58 -5.03 -7.73
N LYS A 264 24.85 -4.73 -8.04
CA LYS A 264 25.99 -5.04 -7.15
C LYS A 264 25.86 -4.36 -5.79
N LYS A 265 25.40 -3.11 -5.73
CA LYS A 265 25.23 -2.39 -4.46
C LYS A 265 24.09 -2.95 -3.62
N ILE A 266 22.97 -3.30 -4.25
CA ILE A 266 21.85 -3.95 -3.56
C ILE A 266 22.28 -5.34 -3.07
N LEU A 267 23.00 -6.10 -3.90
CA LEU A 267 23.52 -7.42 -3.54
C LEU A 267 24.52 -7.33 -2.36
N ALA A 268 25.44 -6.37 -2.38
CA ALA A 268 26.40 -6.18 -1.28
C ALA A 268 25.73 -5.83 0.06
N ARG A 269 24.52 -5.26 0.04
CA ARG A 269 23.76 -4.91 1.24
C ARG A 269 22.79 -6.00 1.69
N THR A 270 22.15 -6.69 0.75
CA THR A 270 21.16 -7.75 1.00
C THR A 270 21.80 -9.13 1.11
N GLY A 271 23.08 -9.28 0.74
CA GLY A 271 23.83 -10.53 0.74
C GLY A 271 23.44 -11.52 -0.36
N LYS A 272 22.18 -11.53 -0.81
CA LYS A 272 21.64 -12.62 -1.64
C LYS A 272 20.85 -12.21 -2.88
N ILE A 273 20.18 -11.06 -2.91
CA ILE A 273 18.99 -10.91 -3.78
C ILE A 273 19.13 -9.85 -4.90
N GLY A 274 20.00 -8.85 -4.79
CA GLY A 274 20.21 -7.86 -5.86
C GLY A 274 18.89 -7.26 -6.40
N LEU A 275 18.77 -7.09 -7.72
CA LEU A 275 17.53 -6.69 -8.41
C LEU A 275 16.44 -7.77 -8.40
N GLY A 276 16.72 -8.97 -7.89
CA GLY A 276 15.76 -10.07 -7.78
C GLY A 276 14.52 -9.69 -6.97
N LEU A 277 14.69 -8.98 -5.84
CA LEU A 277 13.57 -8.50 -5.01
C LEU A 277 12.69 -7.53 -5.79
N PHE A 278 13.30 -6.59 -6.50
CA PHE A 278 12.58 -5.62 -7.32
C PHE A 278 11.80 -6.32 -8.46
N ARG A 279 12.43 -7.29 -9.14
CA ARG A 279 11.76 -8.07 -10.20
C ARG A 279 10.62 -8.91 -9.64
N ALA A 280 10.81 -9.59 -8.52
CA ALA A 280 9.79 -10.39 -7.87
C ALA A 280 8.61 -9.53 -7.41
N PHE A 281 8.87 -8.37 -6.82
CA PHE A 281 7.84 -7.39 -6.49
C PHE A 281 7.07 -6.91 -7.73
N VAL A 282 7.76 -6.49 -8.79
CA VAL A 282 7.09 -6.04 -10.04
C VAL A 282 6.28 -7.19 -10.65
N LEU A 283 6.81 -8.41 -10.65
CA LEU A 283 6.13 -9.59 -11.17
C LEU A 283 4.83 -9.89 -10.39
N ASN A 284 4.89 -9.87 -9.06
CA ASN A 284 3.71 -9.99 -8.20
C ASN A 284 2.71 -8.87 -8.47
N TRP A 285 3.17 -7.62 -8.54
CA TRP A 285 2.32 -6.47 -8.81
C TRP A 285 1.57 -6.59 -10.14
N VAL A 286 2.28 -6.96 -11.20
CA VAL A 286 1.77 -6.84 -12.58
C VAL A 286 1.11 -8.13 -13.11
N GLU A 287 1.49 -9.31 -12.61
CA GLU A 287 0.92 -10.61 -13.00
C GLU A 287 0.26 -11.37 -11.83
N GLY A 288 0.36 -10.90 -10.59
CA GLY A 288 -0.15 -11.63 -9.41
C GLY A 288 0.70 -12.83 -9.00
N ALA A 289 1.84 -13.08 -9.65
CA ALA A 289 2.71 -14.21 -9.34
C ALA A 289 3.52 -13.94 -8.06
N TYR A 290 3.13 -14.58 -6.97
CA TYR A 290 3.66 -14.38 -5.62
C TYR A 290 4.89 -15.25 -5.31
N GLU A 291 5.05 -16.39 -5.98
CA GLU A 291 6.03 -17.43 -5.61
C GLU A 291 7.48 -16.92 -5.60
N PRO A 292 7.96 -16.13 -6.60
CA PRO A 292 9.32 -15.61 -6.57
C PRO A 292 9.56 -14.63 -5.43
N LEU A 293 8.53 -13.89 -5.01
CA LEU A 293 8.62 -12.95 -3.90
C LEU A 293 8.59 -13.69 -2.57
N GLU A 294 7.66 -14.63 -2.41
CA GLU A 294 7.58 -15.50 -1.23
C GLU A 294 8.85 -16.29 -0.99
N SER A 295 9.48 -16.84 -2.03
CA SER A 295 10.77 -17.52 -1.88
C SER A 295 11.85 -16.61 -1.28
N ILE A 296 11.84 -15.32 -1.65
CA ILE A 296 12.78 -14.34 -1.11
C ILE A 296 12.42 -13.99 0.34
N LEU A 297 11.13 -13.84 0.64
CA LEU A 297 10.65 -13.55 1.99
C LEU A 297 10.93 -14.72 2.94
N ASP A 298 10.69 -15.96 2.52
CA ASP A 298 11.01 -17.18 3.27
C ASP A 298 12.51 -17.25 3.63
N ASP A 299 13.38 -16.92 2.68
CA ASP A 299 14.84 -16.94 2.85
C ASP A 299 15.36 -15.87 3.83
N LEU A 300 14.65 -14.75 3.91
CA LEU A 300 15.00 -13.60 4.75
C LEU A 300 14.28 -13.58 6.09
N GLY A 301 13.11 -14.21 6.20
CA GLY A 301 12.29 -14.26 7.40
C GLY A 301 12.90 -15.12 8.51
N CYS A 302 12.41 -14.92 9.72
CA CYS A 302 12.79 -15.69 10.90
C CYS A 302 11.68 -16.68 11.29
N LYS A 303 11.97 -17.55 12.26
CA LYS A 303 10.95 -18.44 12.83
C LYS A 303 10.32 -17.79 14.05
N ALA A 304 9.01 -17.89 14.16
CA ALA A 304 8.26 -17.49 15.33
C ALA A 304 7.16 -18.49 15.64
N ASP A 305 6.67 -18.44 16.88
CA ASP A 305 5.45 -19.12 17.28
C ASP A 305 4.27 -18.15 17.17
N VAL A 306 3.18 -18.63 16.60
CA VAL A 306 1.93 -17.89 16.44
C VAL A 306 0.78 -18.71 17.03
N SER A 307 -0.36 -18.08 17.28
CA SER A 307 -1.55 -18.75 17.80
C SER A 307 -2.79 -18.37 17.00
N ILE A 308 -3.78 -19.25 17.05
CA ILE A 308 -5.13 -19.00 16.58
C ILE A 308 -6.12 -19.43 17.65
N SER A 309 -6.97 -18.50 18.05
CA SER A 309 -7.97 -18.71 19.09
C SER A 309 -9.36 -18.67 18.47
N ALA A 310 -10.27 -19.51 18.95
CA ALA A 310 -11.64 -19.61 18.45
C ALA A 310 -12.64 -19.74 19.59
N LEU A 311 -13.69 -18.92 19.54
CA LEU A 311 -14.95 -19.16 20.26
C LEU A 311 -15.94 -19.75 19.28
N ARG A 312 -16.42 -20.95 19.59
CA ARG A 312 -17.46 -21.64 18.82
C ARG A 312 -18.78 -21.56 19.57
N PHE A 313 -19.76 -20.95 18.94
CA PHE A 313 -21.13 -20.85 19.38
C PHE A 313 -21.98 -21.88 18.63
N THR A 314 -22.63 -22.78 19.35
CA THR A 314 -23.53 -23.80 18.81
C THR A 314 -24.94 -23.57 19.31
N SER A 315 -25.93 -23.84 18.47
CA SER A 315 -27.35 -23.82 18.83
C SER A 315 -28.04 -25.03 18.18
N SER A 316 -29.36 -25.08 18.20
CA SER A 316 -30.10 -26.21 17.65
C SER A 316 -29.99 -26.29 16.13
N SER A 317 -29.91 -25.14 15.44
CA SER A 317 -29.95 -25.09 13.98
C SER A 317 -28.69 -24.49 13.33
N GLN A 318 -27.90 -23.71 14.05
CA GLN A 318 -26.77 -22.96 13.49
C GLN A 318 -25.51 -23.03 14.37
N GLU A 319 -24.38 -22.76 13.73
CA GLU A 319 -23.08 -22.60 14.36
C GLU A 319 -22.48 -21.25 13.96
N SER A 320 -21.74 -20.63 14.87
CA SER A 320 -20.96 -19.43 14.58
C SER A 320 -19.60 -19.52 15.25
N LEU A 321 -18.56 -19.03 14.57
CA LEU A 321 -17.22 -18.96 15.13
C LEU A 321 -16.72 -17.52 15.12
N VAL A 322 -16.06 -17.12 16.20
CA VAL A 322 -15.19 -15.93 16.23
C VAL A 322 -13.76 -16.45 16.33
N VAL A 323 -12.98 -16.22 15.28
CA VAL A 323 -11.62 -16.74 15.14
C VAL A 323 -10.64 -15.57 15.12
N VAL A 324 -9.69 -15.54 16.04
CA VAL A 324 -8.77 -14.42 16.21
C VAL A 324 -7.35 -14.95 16.04
N PRO A 325 -6.70 -14.71 14.88
CA PRO A 325 -5.31 -15.06 14.69
C PRO A 325 -4.39 -14.01 15.32
N THR A 326 -3.32 -14.44 15.99
CA THR A 326 -2.21 -13.54 16.39
C THR A 326 -1.18 -13.40 15.26
N ILE A 327 -1.70 -13.29 14.03
CA ILE A 327 -0.94 -13.26 12.79
C ILE A 327 -1.44 -12.07 12.00
N HIS A 328 -0.51 -11.17 11.64
CA HIS A 328 -0.83 -9.98 10.89
C HIS A 328 -1.06 -10.31 9.40
N PRO A 329 -2.10 -9.74 8.75
CA PRO A 329 -2.26 -9.85 7.30
C PRO A 329 -1.13 -9.13 6.55
N GLY A 330 -0.33 -9.86 5.76
CA GLY A 330 0.81 -9.25 5.06
C GLY A 330 0.44 -8.09 4.12
N PRO A 331 1.29 -7.04 3.95
CA PRO A 331 0.96 -5.80 3.23
C PRO A 331 0.96 -5.91 1.71
N LEU A 332 1.22 -7.10 1.17
CA LEU A 332 1.57 -7.34 -0.23
C LEU A 332 0.46 -8.10 -0.97
N LYS A 333 -0.78 -7.60 -0.91
CA LYS A 333 -1.95 -8.05 -1.70
C LYS A 333 -2.29 -9.53 -1.58
N ASN A 334 -1.52 -10.39 -2.23
CA ASN A 334 -1.70 -11.84 -2.32
C ASN A 334 -0.41 -12.60 -1.99
N VAL A 335 0.35 -12.12 -1.01
CA VAL A 335 1.62 -12.71 -0.59
C VAL A 335 1.54 -13.05 0.89
N GLY A 336 2.02 -14.22 1.28
CA GLY A 336 2.08 -14.61 2.68
C GLY A 336 0.71 -14.70 3.33
N SER A 337 0.53 -13.99 4.45
CA SER A 337 -0.73 -13.93 5.21
C SER A 337 -1.74 -12.88 4.70
N SER A 338 -1.51 -12.20 3.58
CA SER A 338 -2.39 -11.09 3.11
C SER A 338 -3.88 -11.51 3.01
N GLU A 339 -4.15 -12.76 2.63
CA GLU A 339 -5.49 -13.33 2.45
C GLU A 339 -5.98 -14.12 3.68
N LEU A 340 -5.24 -14.13 4.78
CA LEU A 340 -5.48 -15.03 5.92
C LEU A 340 -6.92 -14.95 6.46
N PRO A 341 -7.55 -13.77 6.66
CA PRO A 341 -8.93 -13.72 7.13
C PRO A 341 -9.91 -14.48 6.22
N GLN A 342 -9.84 -14.25 4.91
CA GLN A 342 -10.66 -14.93 3.92
C GLN A 342 -10.38 -16.44 3.89
N ARG A 343 -9.10 -16.82 4.02
CA ARG A 343 -8.71 -18.23 4.00
C ARG A 343 -9.28 -18.96 5.21
N ILE A 344 -9.24 -18.37 6.40
CA ILE A 344 -9.85 -18.91 7.63
C ILE A 344 -11.36 -19.06 7.46
N SER A 345 -12.06 -18.01 6.99
CA SER A 345 -13.51 -18.04 6.83
C SER A 345 -13.99 -19.03 5.76
N SER A 346 -13.11 -19.41 4.83
CA SER A 346 -13.37 -20.36 3.74
C SER A 346 -12.95 -21.80 4.06
N VAL A 347 -12.43 -22.08 5.27
CA VAL A 347 -11.98 -23.43 5.66
C VAL A 347 -13.15 -24.41 5.74
N LEU A 348 -14.31 -23.97 6.21
CA LEU A 348 -15.52 -24.79 6.25
C LEU A 348 -16.32 -24.64 4.95
N PRO A 349 -16.88 -25.72 4.40
CA PRO A 349 -17.69 -25.64 3.19
C PRO A 349 -18.89 -24.71 3.39
N LEU A 350 -19.22 -23.92 2.36
CA LEU A 350 -20.42 -23.05 2.26
C LEU A 350 -21.77 -23.75 2.55
N LYS A 351 -21.77 -25.09 2.64
CA LYS A 351 -22.96 -25.92 2.92
C LYS A 351 -23.18 -26.20 4.41
N THR A 352 -22.26 -25.77 5.28
CA THR A 352 -22.47 -25.81 6.73
C THR A 352 -23.32 -24.59 7.12
N ASN A 353 -24.26 -24.72 8.05
CA ASN A 353 -24.99 -23.57 8.61
C ASN A 353 -24.10 -22.82 9.63
N THR A 354 -22.83 -22.63 9.25
CA THR A 354 -21.76 -22.11 10.09
C THR A 354 -21.34 -20.75 9.56
N THR A 355 -21.33 -19.74 10.43
CA THR A 355 -20.82 -18.40 10.10
C THR A 355 -19.48 -18.19 10.80
N ILE A 356 -18.41 -17.87 10.06
CA ILE A 356 -17.10 -17.58 10.63
C ILE A 356 -16.83 -16.08 10.54
N HIS A 357 -16.48 -15.49 11.69
CA HIS A 357 -16.05 -14.10 11.84
C HIS A 357 -14.56 -14.10 12.21
N VAL A 358 -13.76 -13.28 11.52
CA VAL A 358 -12.29 -13.28 11.70
C VAL A 358 -11.79 -11.87 12.03
N PRO A 359 -12.11 -11.32 13.21
CA PRO A 359 -11.60 -10.00 13.57
C PRO A 359 -10.08 -10.03 13.80
N HIS A 360 -9.45 -8.88 13.64
CA HIS A 360 -8.00 -8.73 13.80
C HIS A 360 -7.55 -8.91 15.26
N GLY A 361 -6.46 -9.67 15.48
CA GLY A 361 -5.84 -9.83 16.80
C GLY A 361 -4.61 -8.91 16.95
N PRO A 362 -4.23 -8.51 18.17
CA PRO A 362 -3.02 -7.71 18.40
C PRO A 362 -1.78 -8.35 17.77
N SER A 363 -1.32 -7.75 16.68
CA SER A 363 -0.19 -8.23 15.90
C SER A 363 0.39 -7.06 15.11
N GLY A 364 1.70 -7.09 14.86
CA GLY A 364 2.33 -6.19 13.90
C GLY A 364 2.94 -6.96 12.74
N HIS A 365 3.49 -6.22 11.77
CA HIS A 365 4.10 -6.77 10.57
C HIS A 365 5.28 -7.71 10.81
N GLU A 366 5.85 -7.74 12.01
CA GLU A 366 6.83 -8.76 12.38
C GLU A 366 6.25 -10.19 12.35
N LEU A 367 4.92 -10.34 12.44
CA LEU A 367 4.20 -11.62 12.42
C LEU A 367 3.58 -11.94 11.06
N ASP A 368 3.83 -11.13 10.04
CA ASP A 368 3.45 -11.45 8.66
C ASP A 368 4.05 -12.79 8.24
N LEU A 369 3.22 -13.74 7.81
CA LEU A 369 3.72 -14.99 7.27
C LEU A 369 4.46 -14.72 5.96
N THR A 370 5.60 -15.38 5.77
CA THR A 370 6.45 -15.15 4.59
C THR A 370 5.88 -15.72 3.30
N SER A 371 5.03 -16.76 3.39
CA SER A 371 4.50 -17.47 2.23
C SER A 371 3.17 -18.19 2.47
N HIS A 372 2.47 -18.50 1.37
CA HIS A 372 1.29 -19.37 1.40
C HIS A 372 1.57 -20.74 2.02
N LYS A 373 2.80 -21.26 1.85
CA LYS A 373 3.20 -22.54 2.45
C LYS A 373 3.12 -22.49 3.97
N GLU A 374 3.52 -21.38 4.58
CA GLU A 374 3.41 -21.19 6.04
C GLU A 374 1.96 -20.96 6.45
N MET A 375 1.18 -20.21 5.65
CA MET A 375 -0.26 -20.05 5.86
C MET A 375 -1.00 -21.40 5.85
N GLU A 376 -0.67 -22.32 4.93
CA GLU A 376 -1.30 -23.65 4.92
C GLU A 376 -0.98 -24.47 6.17
N LYS A 377 0.17 -24.27 6.83
CA LYS A 377 0.43 -24.91 8.14
C LYS A 377 -0.54 -24.39 9.19
N VAL A 378 -0.77 -23.08 9.21
CA VAL A 378 -1.74 -22.44 10.13
C VAL A 378 -3.15 -22.95 9.85
N LEU A 379 -3.58 -22.98 8.59
CA LEU A 379 -4.90 -23.47 8.20
C LEU A 379 -5.07 -24.97 8.52
N LYS A 380 -4.01 -25.77 8.40
CA LYS A 380 -4.04 -27.18 8.81
C LYS A 380 -4.31 -27.32 10.31
N VAL A 381 -3.56 -26.60 11.15
CA VAL A 381 -3.75 -26.63 12.61
C VAL A 381 -5.13 -26.08 12.99
N PHE A 382 -5.61 -25.04 12.29
CA PHE A 382 -6.96 -24.54 12.50
C PHE A 382 -8.04 -25.59 12.18
N ARG A 383 -7.90 -26.38 11.11
CA ARG A 383 -8.82 -27.51 10.83
C ARG A 383 -8.80 -28.54 11.97
N GLU A 384 -7.63 -28.87 12.47
CA GLU A 384 -7.47 -29.79 13.61
C GLU A 384 -8.14 -29.21 14.89
N LEU A 385 -8.03 -27.90 15.11
CA LEU A 385 -8.74 -27.20 16.18
C LEU A 385 -10.26 -27.27 16.03
N LEU A 386 -10.77 -27.24 14.79
CA LEU A 386 -12.21 -27.36 14.54
C LEU A 386 -12.74 -28.77 14.86
N ASP A 387 -11.93 -29.81 14.65
CA ASP A 387 -12.31 -31.19 14.94
C ASP A 387 -12.20 -31.53 16.45
N ALA A 388 -11.44 -30.73 17.20
CA ALA A 388 -11.27 -30.93 18.64
C ALA A 388 -12.58 -30.67 19.40
N ARG A 389 -12.86 -31.54 20.37
CA ARG A 389 -13.99 -31.36 21.30
C ARG A 389 -13.50 -30.62 22.54
N SER A 390 -14.02 -29.42 22.73
CA SER A 390 -13.81 -28.62 23.93
C SER A 390 -15.03 -28.69 24.86
N ALA A 391 -14.83 -28.38 26.14
CA ALA A 391 -15.93 -28.23 27.08
C ALA A 391 -16.85 -27.08 26.62
N GLU A 392 -18.15 -27.36 26.56
CA GLU A 392 -19.17 -26.37 26.26
C GLU A 392 -19.71 -25.74 27.55
N SER A 393 -20.05 -24.46 27.48
CA SER A 393 -20.72 -23.70 28.54
C SER A 393 -22.01 -23.11 28.00
N GLU A 394 -23.03 -23.02 28.85
CA GLU A 394 -24.26 -22.29 28.58
C GLU A 394 -24.27 -20.92 29.27
N LEU A 395 -23.21 -20.59 30.01
CA LEU A 395 -23.15 -19.40 30.87
C LEU A 395 -22.27 -18.32 30.26
N VAL A 396 -22.81 -17.10 30.21
CA VAL A 396 -22.17 -15.90 29.66
C VAL A 396 -22.47 -14.70 30.55
N THR A 397 -21.52 -13.79 30.72
CA THR A 397 -21.70 -12.53 31.46
C THR A 397 -22.30 -11.43 30.57
N LYS A 398 -22.73 -10.33 31.17
CA LYS A 398 -23.05 -9.12 30.40
C LYS A 398 -21.80 -8.54 29.75
N PHE A 399 -22.00 -7.85 28.64
CA PHE A 399 -20.98 -7.02 28.02
C PHE A 399 -20.68 -5.80 28.89
N THR A 400 -19.41 -5.58 29.16
CA THR A 400 -18.89 -4.43 29.91
C THR A 400 -17.99 -3.59 29.04
N ARG A 401 -17.93 -2.28 29.31
CA ARG A 401 -17.06 -1.34 28.61
C ARG A 401 -16.42 -0.39 29.59
N VAL A 402 -15.12 -0.19 29.43
CA VAL A 402 -14.33 0.77 30.21
C VAL A 402 -13.57 1.67 29.26
N GLN A 403 -13.43 2.94 29.64
CA GLN A 403 -12.61 3.92 28.96
C GLN A 403 -11.55 4.46 29.92
N LYS A 404 -10.29 4.51 29.46
CA LYS A 404 -9.15 5.14 30.13
C LYS A 404 -8.49 6.07 29.12
N GLY A 405 -8.55 7.37 29.37
CA GLY A 405 -8.14 8.37 28.38
C GLY A 405 -8.88 8.20 27.06
N ALA A 406 -8.11 7.98 25.99
CA ALA A 406 -8.63 7.67 24.64
C ALA A 406 -8.95 6.18 24.45
N ALA A 407 -8.28 5.31 25.21
CA ALA A 407 -8.38 3.87 25.08
C ALA A 407 -9.72 3.36 25.63
N LYS A 408 -10.31 2.42 24.91
CA LYS A 408 -11.54 1.72 25.30
C LYS A 408 -11.29 0.24 25.19
N ALA A 409 -11.72 -0.48 26.21
CA ALA A 409 -11.81 -1.92 26.19
C ALA A 409 -13.23 -2.35 26.53
N SER A 410 -13.71 -3.37 25.83
CA SER A 410 -14.91 -4.09 26.25
C SER A 410 -14.63 -5.55 26.47
N CYS A 411 -15.36 -6.15 27.41
CA CYS A 411 -15.20 -7.54 27.79
C CYS A 411 -16.56 -8.22 27.97
N GLN A 412 -16.68 -9.44 27.44
CA GLN A 412 -17.74 -10.38 27.76
C GLN A 412 -17.11 -11.77 27.98
N ILE A 413 -17.50 -12.44 29.06
CA ILE A 413 -16.95 -13.75 29.44
C ILE A 413 -17.91 -14.85 29.01
N PHE A 414 -17.40 -15.78 28.23
CA PHE A 414 -18.07 -16.94 27.69
C PHE A 414 -17.55 -18.20 28.40
N GLY A 415 -18.30 -18.73 29.36
CA GLY A 415 -17.82 -19.79 30.25
C GLY A 415 -16.63 -19.31 31.09
N ARG A 416 -15.41 -19.70 30.71
CA ARG A 416 -14.16 -19.26 31.36
C ARG A 416 -13.24 -18.47 30.42
N THR A 417 -13.77 -17.98 29.30
CA THR A 417 -12.99 -17.28 28.28
C THR A 417 -13.51 -15.85 28.11
N ALA A 418 -12.66 -14.86 28.38
CA ALA A 418 -12.94 -13.44 28.15
C ALA A 418 -12.68 -13.08 26.68
N LEU A 419 -13.70 -12.59 25.98
CA LEU A 419 -13.53 -11.93 24.67
C LEU A 419 -13.38 -10.42 24.91
N ILE A 420 -12.22 -9.88 24.56
CA ILE A 420 -11.84 -8.51 24.86
C ILE A 420 -11.58 -7.77 23.55
N THR A 421 -12.22 -6.62 23.36
CA THR A 421 -12.00 -5.78 22.16
C THR A 421 -11.36 -4.46 22.57
N LEU A 422 -10.32 -4.05 21.86
CA LEU A 422 -9.53 -2.85 22.11
C LEU A 422 -9.76 -1.82 21.00
N THR A 423 -9.91 -0.54 21.36
CA THR A 423 -10.03 0.56 20.38
C THR A 423 -9.67 1.91 21.00
N ALA A 424 -9.18 2.85 20.19
CA ALA A 424 -9.06 4.26 20.54
C ALA A 424 -10.11 5.15 19.83
N SER A 425 -11.03 4.56 19.05
CA SER A 425 -12.00 5.29 18.23
C SER A 425 -12.76 6.34 19.04
N PRO A 426 -12.93 7.59 18.54
CA PRO A 426 -12.68 8.03 17.17
C PRO A 426 -11.24 8.48 16.87
N LEU A 427 -10.30 8.31 17.81
CA LEU A 427 -8.89 8.52 17.50
C LEU A 427 -8.36 7.32 16.72
N GLY A 428 -7.51 7.59 15.74
CA GLY A 428 -6.88 6.54 14.96
C GLY A 428 -5.79 5.84 15.74
N ILE A 429 -5.82 4.51 15.70
CA ILE A 429 -4.75 3.63 16.15
C ILE A 429 -4.62 2.52 15.10
N GLU A 430 -3.39 2.24 14.70
CA GLU A 430 -3.08 1.14 13.79
C GLU A 430 -2.28 0.09 14.57
N ASP A 431 -2.54 -1.18 14.30
CA ASP A 431 -1.77 -2.35 14.72
C ASP A 431 -1.36 -2.33 16.21
N ILE A 432 -2.27 -2.74 17.09
CA ILE A 432 -1.93 -2.90 18.51
C ILE A 432 -0.83 -3.97 18.66
N PRO A 433 0.33 -3.65 19.27
CA PRO A 433 1.44 -4.58 19.37
C PRO A 433 1.09 -5.86 20.14
N ARG A 434 1.63 -7.00 19.67
CA ARG A 434 1.42 -8.32 20.29
C ARG A 434 1.62 -8.35 21.81
N ARG A 435 2.61 -7.61 22.34
CA ARG A 435 2.87 -7.54 23.80
C ARG A 435 1.67 -7.09 24.63
N VAL A 436 0.81 -6.23 24.08
CA VAL A 436 -0.41 -5.75 24.77
C VAL A 436 -1.39 -6.90 24.92
N GLY A 437 -1.55 -7.71 23.86
CA GLY A 437 -2.34 -8.94 23.92
C GLY A 437 -1.79 -9.93 24.95
N GLU A 438 -0.48 -10.20 24.92
CA GLU A 438 0.19 -11.12 25.85
C GLU A 438 0.04 -10.70 27.32
N GLU A 439 0.11 -9.40 27.60
CA GLU A 439 -0.06 -8.86 28.95
C GLU A 439 -1.51 -9.00 29.44
N ILE A 440 -2.49 -8.71 28.58
CA ILE A 440 -3.92 -8.90 28.89
C ILE A 440 -4.25 -10.40 29.09
N GLU A 441 -3.65 -11.29 28.30
CA GLU A 441 -3.78 -12.74 28.48
C GLU A 441 -3.16 -13.21 29.80
N SER A 442 -2.05 -12.62 30.24
CA SER A 442 -1.45 -12.90 31.55
C SER A 442 -2.40 -12.49 32.68
N ILE A 443 -3.00 -11.30 32.59
CA ILE A 443 -3.99 -10.80 33.55
C ILE A 443 -5.20 -11.75 33.64
N ALA A 444 -5.70 -12.23 32.50
CA ALA A 444 -6.81 -13.18 32.48
C ALA A 444 -6.45 -14.49 33.20
N LYS A 445 -5.22 -14.99 33.01
CA LYS A 445 -4.75 -16.21 33.69
C LYS A 445 -4.67 -16.05 35.21
N GLU A 446 -4.36 -14.86 35.71
CA GLU A 446 -4.38 -14.56 37.16
C GLU A 446 -5.78 -14.66 37.76
N LEU A 447 -6.82 -14.38 36.96
CA LEU A 447 -8.24 -14.58 37.30
C LEU A 447 -8.72 -16.02 37.03
N GLY A 448 -7.83 -16.91 36.55
CA GLY A 448 -8.16 -18.26 36.14
C GLY A 448 -8.98 -18.33 34.84
N LEU A 449 -8.98 -17.26 34.04
CA LEU A 449 -9.66 -17.16 32.76
C LEU A 449 -8.67 -17.38 31.60
N SER A 450 -9.21 -17.78 30.46
CA SER A 450 -8.54 -17.59 29.16
C SER A 450 -8.98 -16.25 28.58
N ALA A 451 -8.17 -15.66 27.69
CA ALA A 451 -8.54 -14.43 26.99
C ALA A 451 -8.36 -14.59 25.48
N ILE A 452 -9.25 -13.95 24.73
CA ILE A 452 -9.11 -13.66 23.32
C ILE A 452 -9.13 -12.15 23.18
N VAL A 453 -8.01 -11.57 22.77
CA VAL A 453 -7.87 -10.13 22.60
C VAL A 453 -8.01 -9.79 21.13
N VAL A 454 -8.85 -8.80 20.84
CA VAL A 454 -9.15 -8.31 19.49
C VAL A 454 -8.71 -6.85 19.42
N ASP A 455 -7.92 -6.53 18.40
CA ASP A 455 -7.74 -5.16 17.96
C ASP A 455 -8.89 -4.81 17.02
N ALA A 456 -9.71 -3.84 17.39
CA ALA A 456 -10.88 -3.51 16.60
C ALA A 456 -10.51 -2.88 15.25
N HIS A 457 -9.35 -2.21 15.15
CA HIS A 457 -8.81 -1.63 13.91
C HIS A 457 -9.86 -0.85 13.09
N ASN A 458 -10.63 -0.01 13.80
CA ASN A 458 -11.92 0.53 13.35
C ASN A 458 -11.96 2.06 13.28
N SER A 459 -10.80 2.71 13.20
CA SER A 459 -10.71 4.15 13.03
C SER A 459 -9.35 4.52 12.43
N TYR A 460 -9.36 4.99 11.19
CA TYR A 460 -8.18 5.40 10.44
C TYR A 460 -8.08 6.92 10.33
N GLU A 461 -6.87 7.46 10.44
CA GLU A 461 -6.54 8.87 10.17
C GLU A 461 -5.14 8.99 9.53
N ASP A 462 -5.00 9.76 8.43
CA ASP A 462 -3.76 9.86 7.60
C ASP A 462 -2.48 10.21 8.37
N ASN A 463 -2.62 10.87 9.51
CA ASN A 463 -1.51 11.27 10.38
C ASN A 463 -1.79 10.89 11.84
N ALA A 464 -2.49 9.76 12.05
CA ALA A 464 -2.64 9.21 13.39
C ALA A 464 -1.24 9.03 14.01
N PRO A 465 -0.99 9.56 15.22
CA PRO A 465 0.25 9.27 15.91
C PRO A 465 0.30 7.77 16.19
N ILE A 466 1.50 7.20 16.11
CA ILE A 466 1.74 5.85 16.63
C ILE A 466 1.34 5.86 18.11
N PRO A 467 0.58 4.87 18.59
CA PRO A 467 0.22 4.79 20.00
C PRO A 467 1.50 4.81 20.85
N ASP A 468 1.60 5.79 21.74
CA ASP A 468 2.70 5.89 22.69
C ASP A 468 2.52 4.87 23.84
N GLU A 469 3.56 4.70 24.66
CA GLU A 469 3.50 3.79 25.81
C GLU A 469 2.35 4.13 26.78
N GLY A 470 1.97 5.40 26.88
CA GLY A 470 0.83 5.84 27.69
C GLY A 470 -0.48 5.28 27.15
N THR A 471 -0.72 5.41 25.84
CA THR A 471 -1.90 4.87 25.16
C THR A 471 -1.97 3.35 25.28
N LEU A 472 -0.83 2.66 25.13
CA LEU A 472 -0.77 1.19 25.27
C LEU A 472 -1.05 0.75 26.72
N SER A 473 -0.53 1.48 27.71
CA SER A 473 -0.84 1.26 29.13
C SER A 473 -2.32 1.50 29.43
N ASP A 474 -2.92 2.55 28.87
CA ASP A 474 -4.35 2.84 29.04
C ASP A 474 -5.22 1.72 28.44
N LEU A 475 -4.82 1.11 27.32
CA LEU A 475 -5.50 -0.06 26.73
C LEU A 475 -5.46 -1.27 27.68
N ILE A 476 -4.29 -1.57 28.25
CA ILE A 476 -4.12 -2.67 29.20
C ILE A 476 -4.96 -2.43 30.46
N GLU A 477 -4.93 -1.20 31.02
CA GLU A 477 -5.69 -0.86 32.22
C GLU A 477 -7.22 -0.90 31.97
N ALA A 478 -7.67 -0.41 30.81
CA ALA A 478 -9.07 -0.50 30.41
C ALA A 478 -9.50 -1.97 30.28
N ALA A 479 -8.67 -2.81 29.64
CA ALA A 479 -8.93 -4.24 29.48
C ALA A 479 -9.02 -4.95 30.83
N HIS A 480 -8.03 -4.77 31.70
CA HIS A 480 -8.00 -5.28 33.07
C HIS A 480 -9.30 -4.91 33.83
N THR A 481 -9.64 -3.62 33.83
CA THR A 481 -10.83 -3.13 34.55
C THR A 481 -12.12 -3.70 33.97
N SER A 482 -12.26 -3.74 32.64
CA SER A 482 -13.45 -4.32 31.99
C SER A 482 -13.58 -5.81 32.29
N MET A 483 -12.47 -6.55 32.33
CA MET A 483 -12.44 -7.97 32.64
C MET A 483 -12.87 -8.24 34.08
N HIS A 484 -12.38 -7.48 35.04
CA HIS A 484 -12.82 -7.57 36.44
C HIS A 484 -14.30 -7.25 36.62
N LEU A 485 -14.82 -6.24 35.91
CA LEU A 485 -16.25 -5.94 35.93
C LEU A 485 -17.08 -7.09 35.35
N ALA A 486 -16.62 -7.69 34.25
CA ALA A 486 -17.29 -8.84 33.65
C ALA A 486 -17.24 -10.08 34.57
N ASP A 487 -16.10 -10.37 35.20
CA ASP A 487 -15.91 -11.53 36.09
C ASP A 487 -16.72 -11.43 37.38
N SER A 488 -16.92 -10.20 37.88
CA SER A 488 -17.79 -9.92 39.03
C SER A 488 -19.28 -9.83 38.68
N SER A 489 -19.64 -9.87 37.40
CA SER A 489 -21.04 -9.83 36.96
C SER A 489 -21.71 -11.21 37.05
N GLU A 490 -23.02 -11.22 37.27
CA GLU A 490 -23.80 -12.46 37.21
C GLU A 490 -23.70 -13.10 35.81
N THR A 491 -23.56 -14.42 35.80
CA THR A 491 -23.64 -15.22 34.58
C THR A 491 -25.06 -15.68 34.35
N SER A 492 -25.45 -15.83 33.08
CA SER A 492 -26.78 -16.31 32.70
C SER A 492 -26.71 -17.14 31.43
N THR A 493 -27.77 -17.91 31.19
CA THR A 493 -27.99 -18.53 29.89
C THR A 493 -28.16 -17.47 28.82
N PHE A 494 -27.78 -17.80 27.59
CA PHE A 494 -27.78 -16.83 26.50
C PHE A 494 -28.43 -17.40 25.23
N GLU A 495 -28.93 -16.48 24.42
CA GLU A 495 -29.31 -16.73 23.04
C GLU A 495 -28.21 -16.19 22.11
N VAL A 496 -28.00 -16.87 20.98
CA VAL A 496 -27.05 -16.49 19.94
C VAL A 496 -27.71 -16.46 18.58
N GLY A 497 -27.38 -15.45 17.78
CA GLY A 497 -27.81 -15.30 16.39
C GLY A 497 -26.67 -14.78 15.54
N SER A 498 -26.51 -15.32 14.33
CA SER A 498 -25.39 -14.97 13.45
C SER A 498 -25.81 -14.87 11.99
N ALA A 499 -25.24 -13.89 11.30
CA ALA A 499 -25.47 -13.69 9.87
C ALA A 499 -24.28 -13.02 9.20
N ARG A 500 -24.16 -13.20 7.88
CA ARG A 500 -23.15 -12.55 7.04
C ARG A 500 -23.72 -12.20 5.67
N THR A 501 -23.21 -11.16 5.02
CA THR A 501 -23.52 -10.84 3.62
C THR A 501 -22.38 -10.07 2.95
N THR A 502 -22.40 -10.04 1.62
CA THR A 502 -21.53 -9.17 0.84
C THR A 502 -22.15 -7.79 0.66
N VAL A 503 -21.32 -6.75 0.49
CA VAL A 503 -21.79 -5.39 0.23
C VAL A 503 -22.09 -5.24 -1.26
N GLN A 504 -23.36 -5.10 -1.63
CA GLN A 504 -23.77 -5.09 -3.04
C GLN A 504 -23.14 -3.93 -3.82
N GLY A 505 -22.55 -4.23 -4.97
CA GLY A 505 -21.96 -3.24 -5.89
C GLY A 505 -20.57 -2.75 -5.49
N TYR A 506 -20.01 -3.26 -4.39
CA TYR A 506 -18.70 -2.89 -3.88
C TYR A 506 -17.84 -4.14 -3.66
N GLY A 507 -16.53 -4.00 -3.82
CA GLY A 507 -15.59 -5.07 -3.54
C GLY A 507 -14.21 -4.52 -3.19
N VAL A 508 -13.18 -5.30 -3.52
CA VAL A 508 -11.81 -5.03 -3.07
C VAL A 508 -11.26 -3.68 -3.54
N TYR A 509 -11.73 -3.17 -4.68
CA TYR A 509 -11.33 -1.84 -5.19
C TYR A 509 -11.93 -0.68 -4.39
N GLU A 510 -13.02 -0.91 -3.66
CA GLU A 510 -13.66 0.10 -2.82
C GLU A 510 -13.40 -0.12 -1.33
N GLY A 511 -12.47 -1.02 -0.98
CA GLY A 511 -12.06 -1.27 0.40
C GLY A 511 -12.87 -2.33 1.14
N ILE A 512 -13.71 -3.08 0.45
CA ILE A 512 -14.50 -4.18 1.04
C ILE A 512 -13.96 -5.53 0.57
N GLY A 513 -13.53 -6.34 1.53
CA GLY A 513 -13.09 -7.70 1.30
C GLY A 513 -14.23 -8.66 0.95
N PRO A 514 -13.90 -9.87 0.47
CA PRO A 514 -14.86 -10.84 -0.03
C PRO A 514 -15.84 -11.38 1.03
N ASP A 515 -15.52 -11.32 2.32
CA ASP A 515 -16.42 -11.77 3.39
C ASP A 515 -17.49 -10.74 3.75
N GLY A 516 -17.34 -9.48 3.31
CA GLY A 516 -18.33 -8.42 3.48
C GLY A 516 -18.59 -8.06 4.95
N VAL A 517 -19.85 -8.13 5.39
CA VAL A 517 -20.27 -7.76 6.75
C VAL A 517 -20.80 -9.00 7.48
N GLY A 518 -20.17 -9.35 8.60
CA GLY A 518 -20.59 -10.39 9.53
C GLY A 518 -21.09 -9.78 10.84
N VAL A 519 -22.14 -10.37 11.42
CA VAL A 519 -22.65 -9.99 12.74
C VAL A 519 -22.89 -11.24 13.59
N LEU A 520 -22.40 -11.21 14.82
CA LEU A 520 -22.76 -12.12 15.91
C LEU A 520 -23.53 -11.33 16.97
N ILE A 521 -24.68 -11.84 17.41
CA ILE A 521 -25.50 -11.23 18.45
C ILE A 521 -25.62 -12.21 19.62
N ILE A 522 -25.41 -11.70 20.83
CA ILE A 522 -25.56 -12.42 22.08
C ILE A 522 -26.62 -11.72 22.92
N ARG A 523 -27.63 -12.45 23.39
CA ARG A 523 -28.61 -11.93 24.35
C ARG A 523 -28.48 -12.68 25.66
N THR A 524 -28.18 -11.97 26.74
CA THR A 524 -28.02 -12.55 28.08
C THR A 524 -28.46 -11.54 29.14
N ALA A 525 -29.15 -12.02 30.18
CA ALA A 525 -29.59 -11.21 31.32
C ALA A 525 -30.27 -9.87 30.94
N GLY A 526 -31.06 -9.88 29.87
CA GLY A 526 -31.80 -8.72 29.34
C GLY A 526 -30.98 -7.72 28.52
N GLN A 527 -29.69 -7.99 28.25
CA GLN A 527 -28.84 -7.19 27.38
C GLN A 527 -28.62 -7.92 26.04
N THR A 528 -28.80 -7.20 24.93
CA THR A 528 -28.52 -7.66 23.57
C THR A 528 -27.25 -6.98 23.05
N THR A 529 -26.20 -7.77 22.82
CA THR A 529 -24.88 -7.30 22.41
C THR A 529 -24.58 -7.71 20.98
N SER A 530 -24.11 -6.78 20.13
CA SER A 530 -23.69 -7.08 18.75
C SER A 530 -22.17 -6.96 18.55
N TYR A 531 -21.56 -7.97 17.97
CA TYR A 531 -20.21 -7.94 17.41
C TYR A 531 -20.31 -7.85 15.89
N ILE A 532 -19.89 -6.71 15.33
CA ILE A 532 -20.01 -6.41 13.89
C ILE A 532 -18.60 -6.44 13.30
N ILE A 533 -18.35 -7.34 12.35
CA ILE A 533 -17.06 -7.47 11.67
C ILE A 533 -17.27 -7.06 10.21
N ILE A 534 -16.52 -6.05 9.76
CA ILE A 534 -16.51 -5.64 8.35
C ILE A 534 -15.17 -6.07 7.73
N ASP A 535 -15.24 -6.90 6.70
CA ASP A 535 -14.08 -7.35 5.95
C ASP A 535 -13.50 -6.18 5.16
N GLY A 536 -12.38 -5.66 5.65
CA GLY A 536 -11.70 -4.46 5.17
C GLY A 536 -10.42 -4.29 5.97
N ASN A 537 -9.54 -3.41 5.50
CA ASN A 537 -8.31 -3.06 6.22
C ASN A 537 -8.69 -2.30 7.50
N ASN A 538 -9.04 -1.03 7.38
CA ASN A 538 -9.47 -0.18 8.49
C ASN A 538 -10.77 0.55 8.13
N MET A 539 -11.26 1.44 8.99
CA MET A 539 -12.52 2.15 8.84
C MET A 539 -12.34 3.67 8.95
N VAL A 540 -13.09 4.46 8.19
CA VAL A 540 -13.03 5.92 8.32
C VAL A 540 -13.49 6.38 9.70
N LYS A 541 -12.77 7.35 10.28
CA LYS A 541 -13.09 8.01 11.55
C LYS A 541 -14.58 8.38 11.67
N GLY A 542 -15.20 7.99 12.79
CA GLY A 542 -16.59 8.29 13.13
C GLY A 542 -17.62 7.29 12.59
N LEU A 543 -17.28 6.44 11.62
CA LEU A 543 -18.24 5.46 11.07
C LEU A 543 -18.59 4.38 12.10
N ARG A 544 -17.65 3.98 12.95
CA ARG A 544 -17.88 3.06 14.06
C ARG A 544 -18.99 3.57 15.00
N GLU A 545 -18.91 4.83 15.42
CA GLU A 545 -19.92 5.46 16.29
C GLU A 545 -21.29 5.56 15.59
N GLU A 546 -21.30 5.90 14.30
CA GLU A 546 -22.54 5.93 13.51
C GLU A 546 -23.21 4.55 13.47
N ILE A 547 -22.43 3.48 13.26
CA ILE A 547 -22.91 2.10 13.26
C ILE A 547 -23.51 1.72 14.62
N LEU A 548 -22.76 1.92 15.71
CA LEU A 548 -23.25 1.62 17.05
C LEU A 548 -24.49 2.45 17.44
N THR A 549 -24.65 3.64 16.85
CA THR A 549 -25.82 4.49 17.12
C THR A 549 -27.07 3.94 16.46
N PHE A 550 -27.04 3.64 15.15
CA PHE A 550 -28.25 3.18 14.47
C PHE A 550 -28.62 1.73 14.78
N THR A 551 -27.69 0.90 15.29
CA THR A 551 -28.04 -0.45 15.74
C THR A 551 -28.86 -0.45 17.03
N LYS A 552 -28.78 0.62 17.84
CA LYS A 552 -29.66 0.81 19.00
C LYS A 552 -31.13 0.87 18.60
N ASP A 553 -31.43 1.49 17.46
CA ASP A 553 -32.79 1.55 16.91
C ASP A 553 -33.33 0.15 16.52
N LEU A 554 -32.45 -0.85 16.40
CA LEU A 554 -32.80 -2.25 16.11
C LEU A 554 -32.90 -3.12 17.37
N GLY A 555 -32.80 -2.54 18.57
CA GLY A 555 -32.87 -3.26 19.84
C GLY A 555 -31.54 -3.88 20.28
N ILE A 556 -30.41 -3.32 19.82
CA ILE A 556 -29.07 -3.64 20.32
C ILE A 556 -28.74 -2.68 21.47
N ASP A 557 -28.40 -3.20 22.63
CA ASP A 557 -28.06 -2.38 23.80
C ASP A 557 -26.59 -1.95 23.77
N GLU A 558 -25.70 -2.90 23.48
CA GLU A 558 -24.24 -2.73 23.47
C GLU A 558 -23.60 -3.41 22.25
N GLY A 559 -22.36 -3.06 21.95
CA GLY A 559 -21.64 -3.73 20.87
C GLY A 559 -20.33 -3.08 20.48
N GLU A 560 -19.62 -3.78 19.59
CA GLU A 560 -18.37 -3.29 18.99
C GLU A 560 -18.35 -3.55 17.49
N VAL A 561 -17.73 -2.62 16.76
CA VAL A 561 -17.51 -2.72 15.31
C VAL A 561 -16.03 -2.90 15.07
N MET A 562 -15.66 -3.90 14.28
CA MET A 562 -14.28 -4.31 14.07
C MET A 562 -14.04 -4.51 12.58
N THR A 563 -12.78 -4.47 12.15
CA THR A 563 -12.38 -4.93 10.83
C THR A 563 -11.57 -6.23 10.91
N THR A 564 -11.33 -6.83 9.76
CA THR A 564 -10.50 -8.04 9.61
C THR A 564 -9.02 -7.71 9.40
N ASP A 565 -8.69 -6.43 9.21
CA ASP A 565 -7.42 -5.95 8.68
C ASP A 565 -7.02 -6.63 7.35
N THR A 566 -8.00 -7.01 6.52
CA THR A 566 -7.68 -7.75 5.30
C THR A 566 -6.86 -6.90 4.34
N HIS A 567 -5.72 -7.44 3.89
CA HIS A 567 -4.82 -6.74 2.98
C HIS A 567 -5.03 -7.11 1.51
N VAL A 568 -6.05 -7.91 1.22
CA VAL A 568 -6.50 -8.18 -0.15
C VAL A 568 -7.03 -6.94 -0.87
N VAL A 569 -7.43 -5.91 -0.10
CA VAL A 569 -7.88 -4.60 -0.62
C VAL A 569 -6.71 -3.63 -0.84
N ASN A 570 -5.50 -4.00 -0.40
CA ASN A 570 -4.31 -3.16 -0.52
C ASN A 570 -3.66 -3.27 -1.90
N ALA A 571 -2.90 -2.23 -2.27
CA ALA A 571 -2.16 -2.15 -3.55
C ALA A 571 -3.05 -2.25 -4.80
N LEU A 572 -4.35 -1.95 -4.68
CA LEU A 572 -5.31 -2.01 -5.78
C LEU A 572 -5.62 -0.63 -6.38
N SER A 573 -5.66 0.42 -5.56
CA SER A 573 -5.99 1.78 -5.99
C SER A 573 -4.72 2.54 -6.39
N PRO A 574 -4.52 2.84 -7.70
CA PRO A 574 -3.36 3.61 -8.13
C PRO A 574 -3.47 5.06 -7.67
N GLY A 575 -2.43 5.60 -7.05
CA GLY A 575 -2.43 6.94 -6.47
C GLY A 575 -3.01 7.00 -5.04
N GLY A 576 -2.63 8.02 -4.27
CA GLY A 576 -3.02 8.14 -2.85
C GLY A 576 -2.35 7.08 -1.97
N ARG A 577 -3.10 6.53 -1.01
CA ARG A 577 -2.64 5.53 -0.01
C ARG A 577 -2.40 4.13 -0.59
N GLY A 578 -3.06 3.79 -1.68
CA GLY A 578 -3.02 2.44 -2.25
C GLY A 578 -4.19 1.54 -1.85
N TYR A 579 -5.07 1.98 -0.94
CA TYR A 579 -6.33 1.33 -0.55
C TYR A 579 -7.33 2.37 0.01
N HIS A 580 -8.58 1.95 0.16
CA HIS A 580 -9.65 2.74 0.77
C HIS A 580 -10.09 2.11 2.10
N PRO A 581 -10.08 2.83 3.24
CA PRO A 581 -10.74 2.37 4.45
C PRO A 581 -12.26 2.22 4.22
N VAL A 582 -12.89 1.34 4.99
CA VAL A 582 -14.33 1.13 4.97
C VAL A 582 -15.04 2.47 5.19
N GLY A 583 -15.90 2.85 4.26
CA GLY A 583 -16.65 4.11 4.28
C GLY A 583 -16.00 5.30 3.56
N GLU A 584 -14.82 5.13 2.94
CA GLU A 584 -14.19 6.17 2.12
C GLU A 584 -14.72 6.16 0.68
N ALA A 585 -14.69 5.00 0.01
CA ALA A 585 -15.19 4.83 -1.36
C ALA A 585 -16.64 4.31 -1.41
N VAL A 586 -17.06 3.56 -0.38
CA VAL A 586 -18.42 3.02 -0.27
C VAL A 586 -19.37 4.08 0.29
N ASN A 587 -20.55 4.21 -0.32
CA ASN A 587 -21.56 5.12 0.18
C ASN A 587 -22.03 4.70 1.60
N ARG A 588 -21.98 5.64 2.56
CA ARG A 588 -22.38 5.40 3.96
C ARG A 588 -23.79 4.86 4.11
N SER A 589 -24.73 5.25 3.23
CA SER A 589 -26.10 4.72 3.25
C SER A 589 -26.14 3.23 2.88
N VAL A 590 -25.27 2.76 2.00
CA VAL A 590 -25.17 1.34 1.64
C VAL A 590 -24.61 0.55 2.82
N ILE A 591 -23.56 1.04 3.47
CA ILE A 591 -23.02 0.42 4.70
C ILE A 591 -24.11 0.31 5.76
N ARG A 592 -24.84 1.40 6.03
CA ARG A 592 -25.97 1.40 6.97
C ARG A 592 -27.02 0.35 6.60
N CYS A 593 -27.51 0.36 5.36
CA CYS A 593 -28.51 -0.62 4.90
C CYS A 593 -28.02 -2.06 5.06
N THR A 594 -26.77 -2.34 4.66
CA THR A 594 -26.18 -3.68 4.79
C THR A 594 -26.05 -4.11 6.24
N VAL A 595 -25.55 -3.25 7.13
CA VAL A 595 -25.46 -3.58 8.56
C VAL A 595 -26.84 -3.81 9.17
N CYS A 596 -27.82 -2.94 8.89
CA CYS A 596 -29.19 -3.13 9.37
C CYS A 596 -29.80 -4.46 8.89
N GLU A 597 -29.58 -4.83 7.62
CA GLU A 597 -30.03 -6.10 7.07
C GLU A 597 -29.40 -7.30 7.80
N VAL A 598 -28.08 -7.29 8.01
CA VAL A 598 -27.37 -8.39 8.66
C VAL A 598 -27.75 -8.50 10.14
N VAL A 599 -27.85 -7.38 10.85
CA VAL A 599 -28.33 -7.33 12.24
C VAL A 599 -29.75 -7.90 12.33
N GLY A 600 -30.66 -7.47 11.45
CA GLY A 600 -32.04 -7.98 11.41
C GLY A 600 -32.09 -9.49 11.16
N ARG A 601 -31.25 -10.02 10.25
CA ARG A 601 -31.16 -11.47 10.00
C ARG A 601 -30.56 -12.23 11.17
N ALA A 602 -29.56 -11.68 11.86
CA ALA A 602 -29.00 -12.31 13.06
C ALA A 602 -30.03 -12.36 14.21
N LEU A 603 -30.77 -11.26 14.43
CA LEU A 603 -31.84 -11.19 15.43
C LEU A 603 -32.99 -12.17 15.14
N ALA A 604 -33.34 -12.37 13.86
CA ALA A 604 -34.38 -13.32 13.46
C ALA A 604 -33.98 -14.79 13.68
N ARG A 605 -32.68 -15.06 13.94
CA ARG A 605 -32.11 -16.39 14.14
C ARG A 605 -31.67 -16.64 15.58
N MET A 606 -32.09 -15.83 16.54
CA MET A 606 -31.67 -16.01 17.94
C MET A 606 -32.20 -17.35 18.49
N GLU A 607 -31.30 -18.17 19.00
CA GLU A 607 -31.61 -19.46 19.64
C GLU A 607 -30.75 -19.64 20.89
N LEU A 608 -31.20 -20.43 21.86
CA LEU A 608 -30.38 -20.78 23.02
C LEU A 608 -29.04 -21.38 22.57
N GLY A 609 -27.95 -20.81 23.09
CA GLY A 609 -26.61 -21.09 22.66
C GLY A 609 -25.80 -21.88 23.68
N ARG A 610 -24.81 -22.62 23.16
CA ARG A 610 -23.66 -23.14 23.89
C ARG A 610 -22.40 -22.52 23.30
N VAL A 611 -21.37 -22.36 24.12
CA VAL A 611 -20.09 -21.80 23.70
C VAL A 611 -18.95 -22.71 24.13
N SER A 612 -17.99 -22.93 23.24
CA SER A 612 -16.74 -23.61 23.54
C SER A 612 -15.55 -22.78 23.07
N PHE A 613 -14.43 -22.95 23.74
CA PHE A 613 -13.18 -22.27 23.45
C PHE A 613 -12.14 -23.28 22.96
N GLY A 614 -11.36 -22.88 21.96
CA GLY A 614 -10.19 -23.61 21.51
C GLY A 614 -9.08 -22.63 21.15
N GLU A 615 -7.85 -23.00 21.48
CA GLU A 615 -6.65 -22.28 21.07
C GLU A 615 -5.66 -23.30 20.52
N ALA A 616 -4.99 -22.94 19.42
CA ALA A 616 -3.91 -23.73 18.89
C ALA A 616 -2.67 -22.87 18.69
N LYS A 617 -1.54 -23.34 19.23
CA LYS A 617 -0.22 -22.75 19.01
C LYS A 617 0.45 -23.44 17.83
N ILE A 618 0.91 -22.67 16.86
CA ILE A 618 1.65 -23.14 15.69
C ILE A 618 3.11 -22.74 15.86
N GLU A 619 3.94 -23.74 16.12
CA GLU A 619 5.36 -23.53 16.38
C GLU A 619 6.17 -23.39 15.09
N ASN A 620 7.24 -22.59 15.15
CA ASN A 620 8.27 -22.54 14.13
C ASN A 620 7.78 -22.19 12.70
N VAL A 621 6.75 -21.36 12.57
CA VAL A 621 6.35 -20.80 11.26
C VAL A 621 7.32 -19.70 10.86
N ARG A 622 7.50 -19.51 9.54
CA ARG A 622 8.30 -18.38 9.05
C ARG A 622 7.47 -17.10 8.99
N VAL A 623 7.97 -16.08 9.67
CA VAL A 623 7.43 -14.72 9.68
C VAL A 623 8.50 -13.74 9.19
N LEU A 624 8.11 -12.51 8.85
CA LEU A 624 9.08 -11.48 8.47
C LEU A 624 10.05 -11.19 9.61
N GLY A 625 9.54 -10.97 10.82
CA GLY A 625 10.33 -10.59 12.00
C GLY A 625 10.71 -9.11 12.04
N THR A 626 10.99 -8.61 13.25
CA THR A 626 11.29 -7.20 13.54
C THR A 626 12.53 -6.70 12.79
N ASP A 627 13.57 -7.53 12.73
CA ASP A 627 14.83 -7.20 12.05
C ASP A 627 14.62 -7.04 10.55
N PHE A 628 13.77 -7.86 9.94
CA PHE A 628 13.45 -7.76 8.51
C PHE A 628 12.67 -6.49 8.20
N VAL A 629 11.60 -6.22 8.95
CA VAL A 629 10.72 -5.07 8.73
C VAL A 629 11.52 -3.77 8.81
N SER A 630 12.37 -3.65 9.84
CA SER A 630 13.24 -2.48 10.02
C SER A 630 14.35 -2.38 8.97
N THR A 631 14.96 -3.51 8.58
CA THR A 631 16.07 -3.55 7.62
C THR A 631 15.61 -3.30 6.19
N ILE A 632 14.53 -3.94 5.73
CA ILE A 632 14.05 -3.82 4.34
C ILE A 632 13.49 -2.42 4.08
N GLY A 633 12.72 -1.84 5.00
CA GLY A 633 12.23 -0.47 4.85
C GLY A 633 13.37 0.53 4.63
N LEU A 634 14.44 0.44 5.45
CA LEU A 634 15.65 1.27 5.29
C LEU A 634 16.40 0.97 3.98
N LEU A 635 16.54 -0.31 3.63
CA LEU A 635 17.27 -0.74 2.44
C LEU A 635 16.57 -0.30 1.16
N VAL A 636 15.24 -0.42 1.06
CA VAL A 636 14.46 -0.01 -0.12
C VAL A 636 14.57 1.50 -0.32
N ASP A 637 14.46 2.26 0.77
CA ASP A 637 14.54 3.72 0.72
C ASP A 637 15.92 4.22 0.30
N GLU A 638 16.96 3.72 0.96
CA GLU A 638 18.33 4.06 0.64
C GLU A 638 18.71 3.60 -0.78
N SER A 639 18.28 2.40 -1.19
CA SER A 639 18.57 1.85 -2.52
C SER A 639 17.94 2.69 -3.61
N VAL A 640 16.69 3.12 -3.45
CA VAL A 640 16.04 3.98 -4.45
C VAL A 640 16.67 5.37 -4.49
N ARG A 641 16.99 5.98 -3.34
CA ARG A 641 17.69 7.27 -3.30
C ARG A 641 19.04 7.20 -4.01
N ARG A 642 19.82 6.14 -3.74
CA ARG A 642 21.12 5.91 -4.39
C ARG A 642 20.98 5.60 -5.88
N ALA A 643 20.00 4.78 -6.27
CA ALA A 643 19.74 4.48 -7.68
C ALA A 643 19.40 5.74 -8.47
N LYS A 644 18.59 6.65 -7.91
CA LYS A 644 18.31 7.97 -8.52
C LYS A 644 19.57 8.81 -8.68
N TYR A 645 20.39 8.91 -7.63
CA TYR A 645 21.65 9.65 -7.69
C TYR A 645 22.60 9.08 -8.76
N LEU A 646 22.79 7.75 -8.78
CA LEU A 646 23.62 7.07 -9.78
C LEU A 646 23.06 7.23 -11.19
N ALA A 647 21.74 7.21 -11.36
CA ALA A 647 21.10 7.43 -12.65
C ALA A 647 21.45 8.83 -13.19
N VAL A 648 21.37 9.88 -12.37
CA VAL A 648 21.77 11.23 -12.78
C VAL A 648 23.27 11.26 -13.10
N MET A 649 24.13 10.74 -12.22
CA MET A 649 25.58 10.77 -12.38
C MET A 649 26.11 9.99 -13.59
N ILE A 650 25.42 8.94 -14.04
CA ILE A 650 25.86 8.09 -15.15
C ILE A 650 25.14 8.47 -16.45
N LEU A 651 23.83 8.68 -16.41
CA LEU A 651 23.03 8.91 -17.61
C LEU A 651 23.14 10.35 -18.11
N LEU A 652 23.24 11.35 -17.24
CA LEU A 652 23.34 12.74 -17.70
C LEU A 652 24.66 12.96 -18.48
N PRO A 653 25.85 12.57 -17.97
CA PRO A 653 27.08 12.70 -18.75
C PRO A 653 27.08 11.86 -20.02
N SER A 654 26.43 10.69 -20.04
CA SER A 654 26.36 9.88 -21.27
C SER A 654 25.43 10.50 -22.33
N CYS A 655 24.35 11.16 -21.91
CA CYS A 655 23.51 11.95 -22.81
C CYS A 655 24.28 13.14 -23.39
N VAL A 656 25.02 13.86 -22.54
CA VAL A 656 25.88 14.99 -22.97
C VAL A 656 26.98 14.51 -23.90
N LEU A 657 27.70 13.45 -23.56
CA LEU A 657 28.73 12.86 -24.40
C LEU A 657 28.16 12.42 -25.76
N SER A 658 27.00 11.76 -25.75
CA SER A 658 26.31 11.40 -26.98
C SER A 658 25.95 12.64 -27.81
N ALA A 659 25.48 13.73 -27.20
CA ALA A 659 25.19 14.97 -27.91
C ALA A 659 26.46 15.61 -28.51
N LEU A 660 27.57 15.61 -27.77
CA LEU A 660 28.86 16.11 -28.25
C LEU A 660 29.38 15.29 -29.44
N VAL A 661 29.24 13.97 -29.41
CA VAL A 661 29.59 13.09 -30.53
C VAL A 661 28.73 13.41 -31.76
N PHE A 662 27.43 13.62 -31.56
CA PHE A 662 26.54 14.09 -32.63
C PHE A 662 27.02 15.41 -33.23
N ILE A 663 27.35 16.40 -32.39
CA ILE A 663 27.83 17.71 -32.87
C ILE A 663 29.15 17.56 -33.64
N LEU A 664 30.13 16.86 -33.07
CA LEU A 664 31.46 16.68 -33.67
C LEU A 664 31.37 16.01 -35.04
N LEU A 665 30.63 14.91 -35.14
CA LEU A 665 30.49 14.17 -36.39
C LEU A 665 29.66 14.91 -37.43
N LEU A 666 28.71 15.76 -37.02
CA LEU A 666 28.01 16.62 -37.98
C LEU A 666 28.93 17.73 -38.51
N THR A 667 29.80 18.30 -37.66
CA THR A 667 30.73 19.37 -38.06
C THR A 667 31.90 18.91 -38.92
N GLN A 668 32.26 17.63 -38.90
CA GLN A 668 33.36 17.10 -39.73
C GLN A 668 32.96 16.77 -41.17
N PHE A 669 31.65 16.79 -41.47
CA PHE A 669 31.08 16.49 -42.79
C PHE A 669 30.31 17.68 -43.41
N LEU A 670 30.29 18.81 -42.71
CA LEU A 670 29.96 20.14 -43.24
C LEU A 670 31.25 20.83 -43.70
#